data_AF-A0A7S4GIW9-F1
#
_entry.id   AF-A0A7S4GIW9-F1
#
_cell.length_a   1.000
_cell.length_b   1.000
_cell.length_c   1.000
_cell.angle_alpha   90.00
_cell.angle_beta   90.00
_cell.angle_gamma   90.00
#
_symmetry.space_group_name_H-M   'P 1'
#
loop_
_entity.id
_entity.type
_entity.pdbx_description
1 polymer ?
#
loop_
_entity_poly.entity_id
_entity_poly.type
_entity_poly.pdbx_seq_one_letter_code
_entity_poly.pdbx_strand_id
1 'polypeptide(L)'
;FFSLGAASIMVDALLDAKLPNDFTLEEKDLAHDLANLGQEHLFNDWPPQDEASTEKKAFMQQVAALNASYPGGLKAYVDNAKQLLQASKEGVNPLEGFTPTPVAEMTTLDRTTPDFEKLEEMGLEQMKHAAFVLVAGGLGERLGYDGIKLQIPIELTTGLSYLGWYCFWLKSLGSRCGSILPLVIMTSDDTHDMTVGLLNESNNFGLEEGQITLLKQQKVPALSDNDARFCCLPNNPYELLTKPHGHGDVHTLLYQSQTASKWKAEGRKWMVFLQDTNALSFRGVPALLGNSAARDLDLNFCGIPRQPKEEIGALATLTSPEGQQMVCNVEYNQLDPMLKTIQKANGEEEMGDSAAEDGFSPYPGNINLLVVGLGNYAAALQPSEGIIPEFVNPKYADESKTTFKSPTRLECMMQDYAKLLGSGAKVGVTYTKERWLYSPVKNNLETAAQKDAKGLHPSSMASAEFDQYKVNGDLLRDAGIHVPEAQSERDASGMYLIPKIQLMPAFGCTRAEIKSRIKANSGSVISASSSLILDGDITIDHLELDGALFVRVAPGCKVHIEHLVVCNKGLRFMQLGPTAPPKLQSRGYALEKLEMREMLFDKPGSYKIREAVERVRVVFIGASYPNFKAPEGGCDNATRLEAMDWVTLVGVVDPNTAATQAMLAKLKASTPEKYMQCKVYSTVKLMLETLPKAEWPHAAIIGLPPKKHGGTRTDADLELILGMAGISMYMDKPISASPPGALDGEGPAALATCLWSLALDQKFLIAVEYPLRYCRAVERVQALLKQTGRPVTSIMARYNLAHGAARNVGDEVGGTVLQFGADLLDLCRMFAGEVDLDTVQALAVPSTAAPHAVGHVEHRNSKAKANDVVVNAMWKHKSGVVTSLVTGTLLHGTRSSSEIELWADGVRIVLVDPHTESAVISVRVPGSSVDTTEEVLQEFIRAGKDIPPAALDTDPHFLALQSFVEAVRTQRPEDIRSSYWDAARTHELAFAIEDAVQRSKTMGMGLEVSQDGPSATAVQS
;
A
#
# COMPACT_ATOMS: atom_id res chain seq x y z
N PHE A 1 -17.44 -33.34 67.49
CA PHE A 1 -15.99 -33.58 67.64
C PHE A 1 -15.57 -35.03 67.37
N PHE A 2 -16.29 -36.07 67.84
CA PHE A 2 -15.90 -37.48 67.57
C PHE A 2 -16.21 -38.05 66.15
N SER A 3 -17.09 -37.44 65.34
CA SER A 3 -17.44 -38.00 64.01
C SER A 3 -16.55 -37.57 62.84
N LEU A 4 -15.85 -36.42 62.94
CA LEU A 4 -14.95 -35.93 61.89
C LEU A 4 -13.59 -36.66 61.90
N GLY A 5 -13.08 -37.01 63.08
CA GLY A 5 -11.82 -37.75 63.21
C GLY A 5 -11.90 -39.20 62.74
N ALA A 6 -13.05 -39.87 62.89
CA ALA A 6 -13.22 -41.26 62.47
C ALA A 6 -13.27 -41.42 60.93
N ALA A 7 -13.80 -40.42 60.21
CA ALA A 7 -13.88 -40.44 58.76
C ALA A 7 -12.50 -40.25 58.10
N SER A 8 -11.68 -39.32 58.60
CA SER A 8 -10.31 -39.10 58.10
C SER A 8 -9.41 -40.32 58.37
N ILE A 9 -9.48 -40.94 59.57
CA ILE A 9 -8.73 -42.17 59.88
C ILE A 9 -9.09 -43.32 58.90
N MET A 10 -10.35 -43.41 58.48
CA MET A 10 -10.80 -44.45 57.55
C MET A 10 -10.35 -44.18 56.11
N VAL A 11 -10.31 -42.91 55.68
CA VAL A 11 -9.78 -42.52 54.36
C VAL A 11 -8.27 -42.77 54.28
N ASP A 12 -7.51 -42.39 55.31
CA ASP A 12 -6.07 -42.61 55.35
C ASP A 12 -5.72 -44.10 55.33
N ALA A 13 -6.43 -44.93 56.11
CA ALA A 13 -6.21 -46.38 56.11
C ALA A 13 -6.58 -47.04 54.77
N LEU A 14 -7.59 -46.55 54.05
CA LEU A 14 -7.96 -47.04 52.72
C LEU A 14 -6.97 -46.59 51.64
N LEU A 15 -6.38 -45.41 51.78
CA LEU A 15 -5.34 -44.90 50.89
C LEU A 15 -4.04 -45.67 51.09
N ASP A 16 -3.60 -45.85 52.34
CA ASP A 16 -2.39 -46.60 52.69
C ASP A 16 -2.39 -48.03 52.12
N ALA A 17 -3.55 -48.69 52.08
CA ALA A 17 -3.72 -50.02 51.50
C ALA A 17 -3.47 -50.07 49.97
N LYS A 18 -3.41 -48.92 49.30
CA LYS A 18 -3.19 -48.78 47.86
C LYS A 18 -1.83 -48.18 47.49
N LEU A 19 -1.16 -47.51 48.43
CA LEU A 19 0.14 -46.85 48.24
C LEU A 19 1.31 -47.86 48.30
N PRO A 20 2.09 -48.04 47.22
CA PRO A 20 3.19 -49.01 47.18
C PRO A 20 4.17 -48.94 48.36
N ASN A 21 4.69 -50.10 48.77
CA ASN A 21 5.62 -50.18 49.89
C ASN A 21 6.95 -49.44 49.64
N ASP A 22 7.36 -49.34 48.38
CA ASP A 22 8.59 -48.69 47.94
C ASP A 22 8.45 -47.18 47.70
N PHE A 23 7.27 -46.60 48.00
CA PHE A 23 7.09 -45.15 48.02
C PHE A 23 7.92 -44.50 49.12
N THR A 24 8.53 -43.36 48.82
CA THR A 24 9.19 -42.53 49.82
C THR A 24 8.17 -41.95 50.80
N LEU A 25 8.64 -41.47 51.96
CA LEU A 25 7.77 -40.78 52.91
C LEU A 25 7.11 -39.54 52.25
N GLU A 26 7.88 -38.80 51.44
CA GLU A 26 7.38 -37.64 50.69
C GLU A 26 6.28 -38.00 49.69
N GLU A 27 6.41 -39.13 48.98
CA GLU A 27 5.38 -39.61 48.05
C GLU A 27 4.09 -39.98 48.78
N LYS A 28 4.19 -40.60 49.97
CA LYS A 28 3.02 -40.93 50.81
C LYS A 28 2.37 -39.67 51.38
N ASP A 29 3.17 -38.76 51.93
CA ASP A 29 2.69 -37.49 52.48
C ASP A 29 1.94 -36.68 51.41
N LEU A 30 2.47 -36.61 50.17
CA LEU A 30 1.83 -35.92 49.07
C LEU A 30 0.48 -36.56 48.65
N ALA A 31 0.36 -37.89 48.76
CA ALA A 31 -0.91 -38.57 48.52
C ALA A 31 -1.95 -38.26 49.61
N HIS A 32 -1.54 -38.23 50.88
CA HIS A 32 -2.40 -37.78 51.98
C HIS A 32 -2.78 -36.30 51.85
N ASP A 33 -1.86 -35.44 51.41
CA ASP A 33 -2.15 -34.03 51.12
C ASP A 33 -3.23 -33.89 50.04
N LEU A 34 -3.16 -34.67 48.96
CA LEU A 34 -4.23 -34.72 47.95
C LEU A 34 -5.57 -35.15 48.55
N ALA A 35 -5.60 -36.21 49.38
CA ALA A 35 -6.82 -36.64 50.06
C ALA A 35 -7.37 -35.53 50.98
N ASN A 36 -6.50 -34.82 51.72
CA ASN A 36 -6.87 -33.69 52.57
C ASN A 36 -7.43 -32.50 51.78
N LEU A 37 -7.07 -32.36 50.50
CA LEU A 37 -7.62 -31.35 49.58
C LEU A 37 -8.97 -31.76 48.97
N GLY A 38 -9.49 -32.95 49.30
CA GLY A 38 -10.72 -33.51 48.72
C GLY A 38 -10.50 -34.21 47.37
N GLN A 39 -9.30 -34.74 47.14
CA GLN A 39 -8.89 -35.41 45.90
C GLN A 39 -8.74 -36.94 46.08
N GLU A 40 -9.35 -37.52 47.12
CA GLU A 40 -9.26 -38.95 47.41
C GLU A 40 -9.82 -39.83 46.28
N HIS A 41 -10.69 -39.27 45.43
CA HIS A 41 -11.26 -39.99 44.29
C HIS A 41 -10.22 -40.42 43.25
N LEU A 42 -9.07 -39.74 43.18
CA LEU A 42 -7.97 -40.09 42.28
C LEU A 42 -7.42 -41.50 42.55
N PHE A 43 -7.57 -41.98 43.78
CA PHE A 43 -7.06 -43.27 44.22
C PHE A 43 -8.15 -44.36 44.28
N ASN A 44 -9.41 -44.06 43.93
CA ASN A 44 -10.52 -45.00 44.08
C ASN A 44 -10.33 -46.27 43.25
N ASP A 45 -9.89 -46.10 42.01
CA ASP A 45 -9.72 -47.20 41.04
C ASP A 45 -8.31 -47.83 41.08
N TRP A 46 -7.45 -47.41 42.02
CA TRP A 46 -6.13 -48.01 42.17
C TRP A 46 -6.25 -49.44 42.74
N PRO A 47 -5.55 -50.42 42.15
CA PRO A 47 -5.47 -51.78 42.69
C PRO A 47 -4.70 -51.79 44.01
N PRO A 48 -4.70 -52.92 44.75
CA PRO A 48 -3.97 -53.07 46.00
C PRO A 48 -2.48 -52.70 45.91
N GLN A 49 -1.88 -52.48 47.08
CA GLN A 49 -0.57 -51.89 47.31
C GLN A 49 0.53 -52.16 46.26
N ASP A 50 0.79 -53.43 45.92
CA ASP A 50 1.95 -53.83 45.10
C ASP A 50 1.62 -54.09 43.61
N GLU A 51 0.43 -53.72 43.15
CA GLU A 51 0.04 -53.74 41.74
C GLU A 51 0.19 -52.37 41.08
N ALA A 52 0.62 -52.35 39.81
CA ALA A 52 0.86 -51.12 39.03
C ALA A 52 1.80 -50.10 39.70
N SER A 53 2.78 -50.57 40.47
CA SER A 53 3.66 -49.70 41.26
C SER A 53 4.45 -48.70 40.39
N THR A 54 4.78 -49.07 39.15
CA THR A 54 5.51 -48.18 38.22
C THR A 54 4.62 -47.01 37.80
N GLU A 55 3.37 -47.29 37.44
CA GLU A 55 2.38 -46.31 37.01
C GLU A 55 1.96 -45.40 38.17
N LYS A 56 1.71 -45.97 39.36
CA LYS A 56 1.42 -45.21 40.59
C LYS A 56 2.57 -44.26 40.94
N LYS A 57 3.82 -44.70 40.78
CA LYS A 57 5.00 -43.87 41.02
C LYS A 57 5.13 -42.75 40.00
N ALA A 58 4.88 -43.03 38.72
CA ALA A 58 4.85 -42.01 37.68
C ALA A 58 3.77 -40.96 37.95
N PHE A 59 2.59 -41.37 38.41
CA PHE A 59 1.53 -40.45 38.85
C PHE A 59 2.00 -39.52 39.97
N MET A 60 2.60 -40.06 41.05
CA MET A 60 3.08 -39.23 42.16
C MET A 60 4.22 -38.30 41.75
N GLN A 61 5.08 -38.70 40.80
CA GLN A 61 6.07 -37.82 40.20
C GLN A 61 5.42 -36.65 39.43
N GLN A 62 4.36 -36.93 38.67
CA GLN A 62 3.59 -35.90 38.00
C GLN A 62 2.95 -34.93 39.01
N VAL A 63 2.33 -35.45 40.08
CA VAL A 63 1.73 -34.63 41.15
C VAL A 63 2.80 -33.76 41.83
N ALA A 64 3.97 -34.32 42.14
CA ALA A 64 5.07 -33.58 42.77
C ALA A 64 5.56 -32.44 41.86
N ALA A 65 5.69 -32.69 40.55
CA ALA A 65 6.06 -31.67 39.58
C ALA A 65 5.01 -30.54 39.50
N LEU A 66 3.72 -30.88 39.45
CA LEU A 66 2.63 -29.90 39.44
C LEU A 66 2.62 -29.07 40.72
N ASN A 67 2.79 -29.72 41.88
CA ASN A 67 2.87 -29.07 43.18
C ASN A 67 4.07 -28.12 43.31
N ALA A 68 5.22 -28.48 42.73
CA ALA A 68 6.39 -27.60 42.73
C ALA A 68 6.27 -26.42 41.75
N SER A 69 5.51 -26.59 40.66
CA SER A 69 5.42 -25.60 39.58
C SER A 69 4.52 -24.40 39.89
N TYR A 70 3.47 -24.61 40.68
CA TYR A 70 2.49 -23.59 41.02
C TYR A 70 2.86 -22.91 42.35
N PRO A 71 2.99 -21.57 42.43
CA PRO A 71 3.32 -20.90 43.69
C PRO A 71 2.27 -21.19 44.78
N GLY A 72 2.72 -21.64 45.96
CA GLY A 72 1.83 -22.14 47.03
C GLY A 72 1.31 -23.57 46.84
N GLY A 73 1.73 -24.26 45.77
CA GLY A 73 1.44 -25.66 45.49
C GLY A 73 -0.01 -25.96 45.10
N LEU A 74 -0.33 -27.26 44.99
CA LEU A 74 -1.67 -27.73 44.61
C LEU A 74 -2.73 -27.29 45.62
N LYS A 75 -2.36 -27.08 46.88
CA LYS A 75 -3.26 -26.51 47.88
C LYS A 75 -3.74 -25.11 47.47
N ALA A 76 -2.81 -24.20 47.15
CA ALA A 76 -3.18 -22.85 46.70
C ALA A 76 -4.00 -22.90 45.41
N TYR A 77 -3.63 -23.77 44.46
CA TYR A 77 -4.39 -23.96 43.23
C TYR A 77 -5.85 -24.40 43.47
N VAL A 78 -6.07 -25.39 44.35
CA VAL A 78 -7.41 -25.87 44.70
C VAL A 78 -8.21 -24.79 45.46
N ASP A 79 -7.58 -24.09 46.40
CA ASP A 79 -8.22 -23.02 47.16
C ASP A 79 -8.70 -21.87 46.23
N ASN A 80 -7.81 -21.41 45.32
CA ASN A 80 -8.14 -20.41 44.30
C ASN A 80 -9.22 -20.91 43.35
N ALA A 81 -9.12 -22.17 42.91
CA ALA A 81 -10.09 -22.78 42.01
C ALA A 81 -11.49 -22.84 42.61
N LYS A 82 -11.62 -23.26 43.89
CA LYS A 82 -12.91 -23.28 44.58
C LYS A 82 -13.53 -21.88 44.65
N GLN A 83 -12.72 -20.87 44.98
CA GLN A 83 -13.20 -19.48 45.04
C GLN A 83 -13.69 -18.98 43.67
N LEU A 84 -12.88 -19.16 42.62
CA LEU A 84 -13.20 -18.67 41.28
C LEU A 84 -14.36 -19.45 40.63
N LEU A 85 -14.44 -20.76 40.85
CA LEU A 85 -15.55 -21.59 40.38
C LEU A 85 -16.86 -21.22 41.06
N GLN A 86 -16.84 -20.97 42.37
CA GLN A 86 -18.02 -20.50 43.09
C GLN A 86 -18.50 -19.14 42.56
N ALA A 87 -17.58 -18.18 42.37
CA ALA A 87 -17.90 -16.89 41.77
C ALA A 87 -18.49 -17.03 40.35
N SER A 88 -17.90 -17.89 39.51
CA SER A 88 -18.40 -18.19 38.16
C SER A 88 -19.81 -18.80 38.17
N LYS A 89 -20.06 -19.72 39.10
CA LYS A 89 -21.37 -20.36 39.30
C LYS A 89 -22.42 -19.33 39.68
N GLU A 90 -22.12 -18.45 40.62
CA GLU A 90 -23.00 -17.35 41.07
C GLU A 90 -23.15 -16.25 40.02
N GLY A 91 -22.28 -16.21 38.99
CA GLY A 91 -22.31 -15.18 37.95
C GLY A 91 -21.72 -13.85 38.41
N VAL A 92 -20.89 -13.87 39.45
CA VAL A 92 -20.18 -12.69 39.96
C VAL A 92 -19.24 -12.16 38.86
N ASN A 93 -19.41 -10.90 38.49
CA ASN A 93 -18.49 -10.23 37.59
C ASN A 93 -17.36 -9.62 38.43
N PRO A 94 -16.07 -9.98 38.19
CA PRO A 94 -14.95 -9.43 38.97
C PRO A 94 -14.78 -7.91 38.80
N LEU A 95 -15.39 -7.33 37.76
CA LEU A 95 -15.39 -5.88 37.49
C LEU A 95 -16.74 -5.24 37.83
N GLU A 96 -17.63 -5.92 38.55
CA GLU A 96 -18.89 -5.35 39.01
C GLU A 96 -18.65 -4.09 39.87
N GLY A 97 -19.43 -3.05 39.62
CA GLY A 97 -19.28 -1.75 40.29
C GLY A 97 -18.16 -0.86 39.73
N PHE A 98 -17.26 -1.38 38.88
CA PHE A 98 -16.29 -0.54 38.19
C PHE A 98 -16.94 0.22 37.03
N THR A 99 -16.51 1.45 36.84
CA THR A 99 -16.90 2.30 35.69
C THR A 99 -15.74 2.38 34.70
N PRO A 100 -15.87 1.83 33.48
CA PRO A 100 -14.90 2.01 32.42
C PRO A 100 -15.10 3.37 31.74
N THR A 101 -14.00 4.10 31.53
CA THR A 101 -13.95 5.30 30.70
C THR A 101 -12.81 5.22 29.69
N PRO A 102 -12.89 5.92 28.55
CA PRO A 102 -11.78 6.02 27.62
C PRO A 102 -10.53 6.56 28.32
N VAL A 103 -9.37 6.06 27.94
CA VAL A 103 -8.10 6.49 28.54
C VAL A 103 -7.84 7.96 28.18
N ALA A 104 -7.79 8.83 29.19
CA ALA A 104 -7.71 10.28 28.97
C ALA A 104 -6.36 10.75 28.39
N GLU A 105 -5.25 10.18 28.85
CA GLU A 105 -3.89 10.62 28.48
C GLU A 105 -3.15 9.59 27.60
N MET A 106 -3.64 9.42 26.38
CA MET A 106 -2.99 8.58 25.35
C MET A 106 -1.96 9.37 24.54
N THR A 107 -0.84 8.74 24.20
CA THR A 107 0.09 9.29 23.20
C THR A 107 -0.28 8.73 21.83
N THR A 108 -0.73 9.57 20.91
CA THR A 108 -1.05 9.15 19.54
C THR A 108 0.19 9.13 18.66
N LEU A 109 0.51 7.97 18.08
CA LEU A 109 1.51 7.79 17.04
C LEU A 109 0.85 7.95 15.67
N ASP A 110 1.24 9.03 14.99
CA ASP A 110 0.95 9.26 13.59
C ASP A 110 2.27 9.21 12.82
N ARG A 111 2.47 8.16 12.01
CA ARG A 111 3.73 7.93 11.27
C ARG A 111 4.10 9.06 10.32
N THR A 112 3.13 9.92 9.97
CA THR A 112 3.33 11.04 9.05
C THR A 112 3.90 12.28 9.74
N THR A 113 3.95 12.31 11.08
CA THR A 113 4.35 13.49 11.85
C THR A 113 5.81 13.42 12.32
N PRO A 114 6.48 14.59 12.50
CA PRO A 114 7.83 14.64 13.09
C PRO A 114 7.92 14.10 14.52
N ASP A 115 6.82 14.12 15.27
CA ASP A 115 6.78 13.60 16.64
C ASP A 115 7.04 12.10 16.69
N PHE A 116 6.62 11.35 15.65
CA PHE A 116 6.92 9.93 15.54
C PHE A 116 8.43 9.69 15.40
N GLU A 117 9.11 10.41 14.50
CA GLU A 117 10.57 10.30 14.30
C GLU A 117 11.34 10.67 15.58
N LYS A 118 10.88 11.70 16.31
CA LYS A 118 11.46 12.08 17.60
C LYS A 118 11.33 10.97 18.65
N LEU A 119 10.17 10.32 18.73
CA LEU A 119 9.97 9.19 19.63
C LEU A 119 10.82 7.97 19.22
N GLU A 120 10.98 7.71 17.91
CA GLU A 120 11.89 6.68 17.43
C GLU A 120 13.34 6.95 17.85
N GLU A 121 13.81 8.19 17.69
CA GLU A 121 15.16 8.62 18.11
C GLU A 121 15.38 8.39 19.62
N MET A 122 14.47 8.90 20.46
CA MET A 122 14.51 8.67 21.90
C MET A 122 14.47 7.17 22.24
N GLY A 123 13.67 6.40 21.52
CA GLY A 123 13.59 4.95 21.66
C GLY A 123 14.89 4.24 21.37
N LEU A 124 15.58 4.62 20.29
CA LEU A 124 16.89 4.06 19.93
C LEU A 124 17.95 4.33 21.00
N GLU A 125 17.93 5.52 21.62
CA GLU A 125 18.83 5.84 22.75
C GLU A 125 18.58 4.93 23.97
N GLN A 126 17.31 4.61 24.23
CA GLN A 126 16.90 3.75 25.34
C GLN A 126 17.02 2.25 25.03
N MET A 127 17.17 1.88 23.75
CA MET A 127 17.16 0.50 23.29
C MET A 127 18.24 -0.36 23.97
N LYS A 128 19.42 0.21 24.24
CA LYS A 128 20.50 -0.47 24.99
C LYS A 128 20.10 -0.89 26.41
N HIS A 129 19.04 -0.33 26.97
CA HIS A 129 18.50 -0.69 28.27
C HIS A 129 17.28 -1.62 28.18
N ALA A 130 16.91 -2.08 26.98
CA ALA A 130 15.78 -2.97 26.78
C ALA A 130 16.19 -4.45 26.82
N ALA A 131 15.29 -5.27 27.32
CA ALA A 131 15.26 -6.71 27.16
C ALA A 131 13.91 -7.13 26.56
N PHE A 132 13.84 -8.28 25.91
CA PHE A 132 12.68 -8.71 25.14
C PHE A 132 12.13 -10.02 25.69
N VAL A 133 10.81 -10.14 25.67
CA VAL A 133 10.08 -11.32 26.15
C VAL A 133 9.08 -11.72 25.08
N LEU A 134 9.28 -12.87 24.47
CA LEU A 134 8.40 -13.43 23.44
C LEU A 134 7.56 -14.54 24.04
N VAL A 135 6.24 -14.42 23.96
CA VAL A 135 5.31 -15.47 24.38
C VAL A 135 4.96 -16.37 23.20
N ALA A 136 5.37 -17.64 23.26
CA ALA A 136 5.30 -18.60 22.15
C ALA A 136 4.90 -20.02 22.57
N GLY A 137 3.92 -20.15 23.47
CA GLY A 137 3.40 -21.44 23.94
C GLY A 137 2.41 -22.15 23.00
N GLY A 138 2.05 -21.55 21.86
CA GLY A 138 0.98 -22.03 20.99
C GLY A 138 1.43 -22.73 19.70
N LEU A 139 0.75 -23.85 19.38
CA LEU A 139 0.86 -24.53 18.09
C LEU A 139 0.06 -23.84 16.96
N GLY A 140 0.43 -24.13 15.72
CA GLY A 140 -0.22 -23.64 14.49
C GLY A 140 -1.43 -24.47 14.03
N GLU A 141 -1.83 -25.51 14.75
CA GLU A 141 -2.85 -26.47 14.30
C GLU A 141 -4.20 -25.82 13.93
N ARG A 142 -4.67 -24.84 14.72
CA ARG A 142 -5.92 -24.10 14.43
C ARG A 142 -5.85 -23.28 13.13
N LEU A 143 -4.63 -22.98 12.66
CA LEU A 143 -4.36 -22.30 11.40
C LEU A 143 -4.29 -23.28 10.22
N GLY A 144 -4.34 -24.59 10.48
CA GLY A 144 -4.03 -25.63 9.51
C GLY A 144 -2.52 -25.81 9.27
N TYR A 145 -1.66 -25.33 10.17
CA TYR A 145 -0.21 -25.42 10.06
C TYR A 145 0.36 -26.51 10.99
N ASP A 146 1.07 -27.46 10.40
CA ASP A 146 1.74 -28.55 11.11
C ASP A 146 3.11 -28.09 11.65
N GLY A 147 3.09 -27.48 12.84
CA GLY A 147 4.26 -27.04 13.58
C GLY A 147 4.01 -25.88 14.54
N ILE A 148 5.08 -25.35 15.14
CA ILE A 148 5.00 -24.16 16.00
C ILE A 148 4.78 -22.91 15.15
N LYS A 149 3.99 -21.96 15.68
CA LYS A 149 3.73 -20.71 14.95
C LYS A 149 4.98 -19.91 14.62
N LEU A 150 6.01 -20.00 15.46
CA LEU A 150 7.30 -19.36 15.23
C LEU A 150 8.03 -19.83 13.97
N GLN A 151 7.67 -21.00 13.41
CA GLN A 151 8.19 -21.51 12.13
C GLN A 151 7.44 -20.98 10.90
N ILE A 152 6.28 -20.33 11.09
CA ILE A 152 5.52 -19.77 9.98
C ILE A 152 6.37 -18.67 9.31
N PRO A 153 6.58 -18.70 7.98
CA PRO A 153 7.20 -17.60 7.26
C PRO A 153 6.37 -16.34 7.39
N ILE A 154 7.01 -15.21 7.73
CA ILE A 154 6.32 -13.91 7.76
C ILE A 154 5.84 -13.48 6.37
N GLU A 155 6.57 -13.93 5.34
CA GLU A 155 6.28 -13.73 3.93
C GLU A 155 7.08 -14.76 3.09
N LEU A 156 6.79 -14.86 1.80
CA LEU A 156 7.38 -15.88 0.93
C LEU A 156 8.60 -15.43 0.11
N THR A 157 8.87 -14.13 -0.06
CA THR A 157 10.02 -13.67 -0.86
C THR A 157 11.35 -13.98 -0.20
N THR A 158 11.45 -13.88 1.12
CA THR A 158 12.64 -14.31 1.87
C THR A 158 12.45 -15.67 2.54
N GLY A 159 11.20 -16.04 2.84
CA GLY A 159 10.87 -17.27 3.54
C GLY A 159 11.26 -17.27 5.02
N LEU A 160 11.62 -16.10 5.58
CA LEU A 160 12.06 -15.96 6.96
C LEU A 160 10.90 -16.25 7.92
N SER A 161 11.17 -17.06 8.94
CA SER A 161 10.18 -17.37 9.98
C SER A 161 9.95 -16.19 10.93
N TYR A 162 8.84 -16.18 11.69
CA TYR A 162 8.60 -15.18 12.73
C TYR A 162 9.74 -15.10 13.76
N LEU A 163 10.25 -16.25 14.22
CA LEU A 163 11.40 -16.26 15.13
C LEU A 163 12.65 -15.65 14.48
N GLY A 164 12.91 -16.02 13.22
CA GLY A 164 14.01 -15.43 12.47
C GLY A 164 13.87 -13.90 12.39
N TRP A 165 12.70 -13.41 12.00
CA TRP A 165 12.40 -11.98 11.92
C TRP A 165 12.70 -11.25 13.23
N TYR A 166 12.23 -11.78 14.36
CA TYR A 166 12.48 -11.19 15.67
C TYR A 166 13.97 -11.19 16.02
N CYS A 167 14.69 -12.28 15.78
CA CYS A 167 16.14 -12.33 15.99
C CYS A 167 16.90 -11.33 15.09
N PHE A 168 16.52 -11.19 13.82
CA PHE A 168 17.13 -10.20 12.90
C PHE A 168 16.91 -8.77 13.38
N TRP A 169 15.73 -8.46 13.93
CA TRP A 169 15.46 -7.16 14.57
C TRP A 169 16.35 -6.92 15.78
N LEU A 170 16.44 -7.87 16.70
CA LEU A 170 17.28 -7.74 17.89
C LEU A 170 18.76 -7.56 17.55
N LYS A 171 19.25 -8.31 16.56
CA LYS A 171 20.61 -8.14 16.04
C LYS A 171 20.84 -6.74 15.47
N SER A 172 19.90 -6.26 14.66
CA SER A 172 19.98 -4.98 13.98
C SER A 172 19.87 -3.79 14.93
N LEU A 173 18.98 -3.86 15.91
CA LEU A 173 18.85 -2.87 16.98
C LEU A 173 20.05 -2.91 17.93
N GLY A 174 20.51 -4.10 18.29
CA GLY A 174 21.69 -4.28 19.15
C GLY A 174 22.95 -3.67 18.53
N SER A 175 23.15 -3.87 17.23
CA SER A 175 24.24 -3.23 16.48
C SER A 175 24.14 -1.71 16.46
N ARG A 176 22.93 -1.12 16.41
CA ARG A 176 22.72 0.34 16.40
C ARG A 176 22.94 0.98 17.76
N CYS A 177 22.51 0.32 18.83
CA CYS A 177 22.65 0.84 20.18
C CYS A 177 23.95 0.39 20.88
N GLY A 178 24.77 -0.44 20.23
CA GLY A 178 26.04 -0.94 20.77
C GLY A 178 25.88 -1.87 21.97
N SER A 179 24.76 -2.60 22.06
CA SER A 179 24.46 -3.50 23.17
C SER A 179 23.81 -4.79 22.67
N ILE A 180 24.16 -5.92 23.27
CA ILE A 180 23.41 -7.17 23.12
C ILE A 180 22.05 -6.97 23.78
N LEU A 181 20.97 -7.33 23.06
CA LEU A 181 19.59 -7.21 23.52
C LEU A 181 19.08 -8.61 23.96
N PRO A 182 18.91 -8.86 25.27
CA PRO A 182 18.49 -10.18 25.75
C PRO A 182 17.09 -10.56 25.28
N LEU A 183 16.86 -11.84 25.00
CA LEU A 183 15.57 -12.39 24.63
C LEU A 183 15.19 -13.55 25.52
N VAL A 184 14.03 -13.46 26.18
CA VAL A 184 13.33 -14.61 26.74
C VAL A 184 12.30 -15.10 25.74
N ILE A 185 12.21 -16.42 25.54
CA ILE A 185 11.11 -17.04 24.80
C ILE A 185 10.38 -17.97 25.77
N MET A 186 9.12 -17.67 26.05
CA MET A 186 8.25 -18.56 26.80
C MET A 186 7.70 -19.63 25.86
N THR A 187 8.02 -20.90 26.13
CA THR A 187 7.52 -22.06 25.38
C THR A 187 6.56 -22.89 26.24
N SER A 188 5.91 -23.88 25.65
CA SER A 188 5.13 -24.91 26.37
C SER A 188 5.72 -26.31 26.11
N ASP A 189 5.19 -27.35 26.76
CA ASP A 189 5.55 -28.74 26.43
C ASP A 189 5.38 -29.04 24.94
N ASP A 190 4.37 -28.43 24.31
CA ASP A 190 4.02 -28.69 22.92
C ASP A 190 4.94 -27.92 21.94
N THR A 191 5.65 -26.87 22.41
CA THR A 191 6.47 -26.00 21.54
C THR A 191 7.97 -25.98 21.86
N HIS A 192 8.40 -26.48 23.02
CA HIS A 192 9.77 -26.33 23.51
C HIS A 192 10.81 -26.97 22.60
N ASP A 193 10.69 -28.29 22.35
CA ASP A 193 11.70 -29.03 21.59
C ASP A 193 11.78 -28.56 20.13
N MET A 194 10.63 -28.21 19.54
CA MET A 194 10.58 -27.64 18.19
C MET A 194 11.22 -26.23 18.11
N THR A 195 11.10 -25.44 19.19
CA THR A 195 11.76 -24.13 19.28
C THR A 195 13.26 -24.29 19.43
N VAL A 196 13.72 -25.22 20.28
CA VAL A 196 15.14 -25.58 20.41
C VAL A 196 15.69 -26.07 19.07
N GLY A 197 14.97 -26.96 18.38
CA GLY A 197 15.34 -27.45 17.05
C GLY A 197 15.50 -26.32 16.04
N LEU A 198 14.52 -25.42 15.94
CA LEU A 198 14.56 -24.27 15.03
C LEU A 198 15.76 -23.34 15.30
N LEU A 199 16.04 -23.06 16.57
CA LEU A 199 17.17 -22.23 16.99
C LEU A 199 18.51 -22.89 16.64
N ASN A 200 18.66 -24.18 16.91
CA ASN A 200 19.87 -24.94 16.59
C ASN A 200 20.12 -25.02 15.08
N GLU A 201 19.10 -25.38 14.30
CA GLU A 201 19.16 -25.46 12.83
C GLU A 201 19.54 -24.14 12.18
N SER A 202 19.12 -23.02 12.79
CA SER A 202 19.34 -21.67 12.26
C SER A 202 20.54 -20.96 12.89
N ASN A 203 21.34 -21.65 13.74
CA ASN A 203 22.43 -21.08 14.51
C ASN A 203 22.01 -19.79 15.26
N ASN A 204 20.93 -19.87 16.02
CA ASN A 204 20.29 -18.76 16.74
C ASN A 204 19.98 -17.53 15.86
N PHE A 205 19.84 -17.72 14.54
CA PHE A 205 19.70 -16.65 13.55
C PHE A 205 20.82 -15.59 13.65
N GLY A 206 21.99 -16.01 14.14
CA GLY A 206 23.16 -15.17 14.34
C GLY A 206 23.09 -14.23 15.54
N LEU A 207 22.24 -14.51 16.53
CA LEU A 207 22.34 -13.97 17.89
C LEU A 207 23.48 -14.65 18.66
N GLU A 208 24.04 -13.97 19.66
CA GLU A 208 25.16 -14.47 20.44
C GLU A 208 24.76 -15.62 21.39
N GLU A 209 25.73 -16.46 21.74
CA GLU A 209 25.53 -17.52 22.73
C GLU A 209 25.10 -16.91 24.08
N GLY A 210 24.06 -17.48 24.71
CA GLY A 210 23.50 -16.97 25.96
C GLY A 210 22.60 -15.73 25.82
N GLN A 211 22.42 -15.18 24.60
CA GLN A 211 21.49 -14.06 24.37
C GLN A 211 20.01 -14.48 24.48
N ILE A 212 19.70 -15.75 24.20
CA ILE A 212 18.35 -16.33 24.25
C ILE A 212 18.21 -17.20 25.50
N THR A 213 17.15 -16.98 26.28
CA THR A 213 16.75 -17.81 27.43
C THR A 213 15.38 -18.42 27.17
N LEU A 214 15.28 -19.74 27.19
CA LEU A 214 13.99 -20.44 27.06
C LEU A 214 13.40 -20.69 28.44
N LEU A 215 12.17 -20.23 28.67
CA LEU A 215 11.42 -20.49 29.90
C LEU A 215 10.18 -21.32 29.52
N LYS A 216 10.15 -22.59 29.94
CA LYS A 216 9.05 -23.49 29.59
C LYS A 216 7.94 -23.37 30.64
N GLN A 217 6.75 -22.94 30.22
CA GLN A 217 5.56 -22.96 31.05
C GLN A 217 5.14 -24.40 31.34
N GLN A 218 4.68 -24.65 32.56
CA GLN A 218 4.10 -25.92 32.96
C GLN A 218 2.59 -25.90 32.75
N LYS A 219 1.99 -27.07 32.60
CA LYS A 219 0.52 -27.21 32.58
C LYS A 219 0.00 -27.28 34.02
N VAL A 220 -1.26 -26.95 34.22
CA VAL A 220 -1.96 -27.07 35.52
C VAL A 220 -2.99 -28.20 35.48
N PRO A 221 -3.36 -28.79 36.64
CA PRO A 221 -4.40 -29.82 36.68
C PRO A 221 -5.74 -29.32 36.15
N ALA A 222 -6.41 -30.14 35.34
CA ALA A 222 -7.77 -29.87 34.88
C ALA A 222 -8.80 -30.26 35.95
N LEU A 223 -9.87 -29.47 36.04
CA LEU A 223 -10.91 -29.56 37.05
C LEU A 223 -12.19 -30.19 36.48
N SER A 224 -12.73 -31.21 37.12
CA SER A 224 -13.93 -31.95 36.67
C SER A 224 -15.25 -31.28 37.05
N ASP A 225 -15.27 -30.53 38.16
CA ASP A 225 -16.49 -29.98 38.74
C ASP A 225 -16.23 -28.71 39.58
N ASN A 226 -17.31 -28.18 40.16
CA ASN A 226 -17.31 -26.99 41.01
C ASN A 226 -16.60 -27.18 42.36
N ASP A 227 -16.31 -28.41 42.79
CA ASP A 227 -15.55 -28.70 44.03
C ASP A 227 -14.04 -28.67 43.77
N ALA A 228 -13.63 -28.28 42.56
CA ALA A 228 -12.24 -28.27 42.08
C ALA A 228 -11.56 -29.64 42.15
N ARG A 229 -12.32 -30.72 41.92
CA ARG A 229 -11.74 -32.06 41.80
C ARG A 229 -10.90 -32.20 40.53
N PHE A 230 -9.71 -32.78 40.65
CA PHE A 230 -8.84 -33.06 39.51
C PHE A 230 -9.38 -34.24 38.71
N CYS A 231 -9.03 -34.29 37.42
CA CYS A 231 -9.40 -35.39 36.55
C CYS A 231 -8.17 -36.08 35.96
N CYS A 232 -8.25 -37.39 35.81
CA CYS A 232 -7.25 -38.18 35.07
C CYS A 232 -7.59 -38.19 33.57
N LEU A 233 -6.63 -38.61 32.75
CA LEU A 233 -6.87 -38.86 31.33
C LEU A 233 -7.95 -39.94 31.13
N PRO A 234 -8.76 -39.84 30.05
CA PRO A 234 -9.70 -40.89 29.72
C PRO A 234 -8.98 -42.25 29.56
N ASN A 235 -9.43 -43.26 30.31
CA ASN A 235 -8.87 -44.62 30.33
C ASN A 235 -7.44 -44.75 30.91
N ASN A 236 -6.90 -43.73 31.57
CA ASN A 236 -5.63 -43.84 32.30
C ASN A 236 -5.77 -43.21 33.71
N PRO A 237 -6.04 -44.00 34.76
CA PRO A 237 -6.19 -43.49 36.13
C PRO A 237 -4.85 -43.09 36.78
N TYR A 238 -3.72 -43.32 36.11
CA TYR A 238 -2.37 -43.04 36.60
C TYR A 238 -1.76 -41.79 35.96
N GLU A 239 -2.57 -40.93 35.33
CA GLU A 239 -2.10 -39.69 34.73
C GLU A 239 -3.17 -38.60 34.84
N LEU A 240 -2.82 -37.47 35.46
CA LEU A 240 -3.69 -36.30 35.53
C LEU A 240 -3.85 -35.66 34.15
N LEU A 241 -5.08 -35.33 33.78
CA LEU A 241 -5.36 -34.43 32.67
C LEU A 241 -4.87 -33.03 33.06
N THR A 242 -3.97 -32.47 32.27
CA THR A 242 -3.43 -31.13 32.47
C THR A 242 -3.75 -30.23 31.28
N LYS A 243 -3.81 -28.91 31.54
CA LYS A 243 -4.09 -27.89 30.51
C LYS A 243 -3.18 -26.68 30.67
N PRO A 244 -2.91 -25.92 29.60
CA PRO A 244 -2.16 -24.66 29.72
C PRO A 244 -2.88 -23.68 30.66
N HIS A 245 -2.10 -23.07 31.56
CA HIS A 245 -2.57 -22.07 32.52
C HIS A 245 -2.74 -20.67 31.89
N GLY A 246 -2.15 -20.44 30.72
CA GLY A 246 -2.29 -19.18 29.98
C GLY A 246 -0.95 -18.50 29.75
N HIS A 247 -0.98 -17.32 29.14
CA HIS A 247 0.24 -16.57 28.86
C HIS A 247 0.70 -15.70 30.03
N GLY A 248 -0.12 -15.56 31.08
CA GLY A 248 0.29 -14.89 32.31
C GLY A 248 1.52 -15.55 32.97
N ASP A 249 1.67 -16.87 32.85
CA ASP A 249 2.81 -17.64 33.37
C ASP A 249 4.18 -17.02 33.09
N VAL A 250 4.30 -16.22 32.03
CA VAL A 250 5.52 -15.49 31.70
C VAL A 250 6.04 -14.67 32.90
N HIS A 251 5.16 -14.05 33.68
CA HIS A 251 5.56 -13.26 34.84
C HIS A 251 6.05 -14.15 35.99
N THR A 252 5.35 -15.26 36.24
CA THR A 252 5.75 -16.27 37.23
C THR A 252 7.11 -16.87 36.88
N LEU A 253 7.31 -17.25 35.62
CA LEU A 253 8.58 -17.80 35.12
C LEU A 253 9.71 -16.78 35.22
N LEU A 254 9.48 -15.52 34.85
CA LEU A 254 10.48 -14.44 34.99
C LEU A 254 10.85 -14.17 36.45
N TYR A 255 9.89 -14.32 37.38
CA TYR A 255 10.09 -14.17 38.82
C TYR A 255 10.87 -15.37 39.40
N GLN A 256 10.39 -16.60 39.20
CA GLN A 256 11.01 -17.82 39.73
C GLN A 256 12.42 -18.04 39.19
N SER A 257 12.65 -17.79 37.90
CA SER A 257 13.99 -17.89 37.28
C SER A 257 14.93 -16.75 37.68
N GLN A 258 14.44 -15.73 38.41
CA GLN A 258 15.18 -14.50 38.72
C GLN A 258 15.69 -13.73 37.50
N THR A 259 15.13 -14.01 36.30
CA THR A 259 15.58 -13.38 35.05
C THR A 259 15.38 -11.87 35.05
N ALA A 260 14.21 -11.40 35.53
CA ALA A 260 13.95 -9.97 35.63
C ALA A 260 14.89 -9.28 36.64
N SER A 261 15.18 -9.93 37.77
CA SER A 261 16.14 -9.47 38.78
C SER A 261 17.55 -9.37 38.21
N LYS A 262 17.98 -10.37 37.44
CA LYS A 262 19.26 -10.38 36.72
C LYS A 262 19.37 -9.22 35.74
N TRP A 263 18.37 -9.01 34.88
CA TRP A 263 18.39 -7.90 33.92
C TRP A 263 18.41 -6.53 34.61
N LYS A 264 17.69 -6.37 35.72
CA LYS A 264 17.78 -5.15 36.54
C LYS A 264 19.19 -4.93 37.07
N ALA A 265 19.87 -5.98 37.55
CA ALA A 265 21.25 -5.90 38.01
C ALA A 265 22.25 -5.59 36.88
N GLU A 266 21.95 -6.01 35.64
CA GLU A 266 22.72 -5.67 34.42
C GLU A 266 22.43 -4.24 33.91
N GLY A 267 21.60 -3.46 34.59
CA GLY A 267 21.27 -2.07 34.20
C GLY A 267 20.24 -1.96 33.08
N ARG A 268 19.46 -3.03 32.82
CA ARG A 268 18.27 -2.94 31.97
C ARG A 268 17.18 -2.17 32.70
N LYS A 269 16.44 -1.36 31.95
CA LYS A 269 15.35 -0.51 32.44
C LYS A 269 13.99 -0.96 31.93
N TRP A 270 13.95 -1.62 30.78
CA TRP A 270 12.72 -1.90 30.05
C TRP A 270 12.64 -3.37 29.67
N MET A 271 11.45 -3.97 29.78
CA MET A 271 11.11 -5.24 29.16
C MET A 271 10.03 -5.01 28.10
N VAL A 272 10.26 -5.49 26.88
CA VAL A 272 9.31 -5.41 25.78
C VAL A 272 8.69 -6.78 25.56
N PHE A 273 7.38 -6.90 25.78
CA PHE A 273 6.63 -8.14 25.61
C PHE A 273 6.02 -8.22 24.22
N LEU A 274 6.21 -9.36 23.57
CA LEU A 274 5.82 -9.66 22.19
C LEU A 274 4.96 -10.92 22.12
N GLN A 275 4.10 -10.97 21.10
CA GLN A 275 3.32 -12.15 20.75
C GLN A 275 3.95 -12.91 19.57
N ASP A 276 3.61 -14.19 19.43
CA ASP A 276 4.21 -15.14 18.48
C ASP A 276 4.22 -14.73 16.99
N THR A 277 3.19 -14.05 16.51
CA THR A 277 2.90 -13.93 15.05
C THR A 277 2.53 -12.52 14.58
N ASN A 278 3.04 -11.47 15.23
CA ASN A 278 2.87 -10.09 14.76
C ASN A 278 4.22 -9.49 14.33
N ALA A 279 4.53 -9.50 13.04
CA ALA A 279 5.83 -9.09 12.51
C ALA A 279 6.02 -7.57 12.55
N LEU A 280 4.93 -6.82 12.34
CA LEU A 280 4.94 -5.36 12.26
C LEU A 280 5.16 -4.70 13.63
N SER A 281 4.97 -5.41 14.73
CA SER A 281 5.18 -4.91 16.10
C SER A 281 6.55 -4.22 16.28
N PHE A 282 7.63 -4.79 15.74
CA PHE A 282 8.97 -4.23 15.86
C PHE A 282 9.16 -2.87 15.19
N ARG A 283 8.34 -2.53 14.18
CA ARG A 283 8.38 -1.19 13.56
C ARG A 283 7.89 -0.11 14.52
N GLY A 284 7.09 -0.46 15.52
CA GLY A 284 6.61 0.47 16.54
C GLY A 284 7.44 0.48 17.82
N VAL A 285 8.29 -0.54 18.04
CA VAL A 285 9.04 -0.70 19.30
C VAL A 285 9.92 0.52 19.63
N PRO A 286 10.69 1.12 18.69
CA PRO A 286 11.45 2.33 19.00
C PRO A 286 10.56 3.47 19.51
N ALA A 287 9.52 3.85 18.78
CA ALA A 287 8.62 4.93 19.19
C ALA A 287 7.90 4.63 20.52
N LEU A 288 7.47 3.38 20.72
CA LEU A 288 6.82 2.93 21.95
C LEU A 288 7.75 3.06 23.16
N LEU A 289 9.01 2.63 23.01
CA LEU A 289 10.04 2.73 24.05
C LEU A 289 10.41 4.19 24.33
N GLY A 290 10.51 5.02 23.28
CA GLY A 290 10.74 6.45 23.40
C GLY A 290 9.64 7.14 24.20
N ASN A 291 8.37 6.80 23.95
CA ASN A 291 7.25 7.34 24.73
C ASN A 291 7.26 6.86 26.19
N SER A 292 7.55 5.57 26.43
CA SER A 292 7.70 5.02 27.79
C SER A 292 8.78 5.76 28.59
N ALA A 293 9.91 6.06 27.95
CA ALA A 293 10.98 6.81 28.60
C ALA A 293 10.66 8.30 28.79
N ALA A 294 10.03 8.93 27.79
CA ALA A 294 9.64 10.34 27.86
C ALA A 294 8.67 10.62 29.01
N ARG A 295 7.78 9.68 29.29
CA ARG A 295 6.74 9.78 30.32
C ARG A 295 7.07 9.03 31.62
N ASP A 296 8.20 8.34 31.67
CA ASP A 296 8.64 7.52 32.81
C ASP A 296 7.56 6.51 33.23
N LEU A 297 7.05 5.74 32.26
CA LEU A 297 5.94 4.80 32.47
C LEU A 297 6.41 3.50 33.12
N ASP A 298 5.67 3.02 34.13
CA ASP A 298 5.86 1.68 34.70
C ASP A 298 5.33 0.58 33.76
N LEU A 299 4.29 0.91 32.99
CA LEU A 299 3.69 0.05 31.98
C LEU A 299 3.13 0.89 30.85
N ASN A 300 3.38 0.49 29.62
CA ASN A 300 2.84 1.13 28.42
C ASN A 300 2.22 0.08 27.51
N PHE A 301 0.92 0.21 27.28
CA PHE A 301 0.17 -0.59 26.33
C PHE A 301 0.27 0.01 24.93
N CYS A 302 0.50 -0.82 23.92
CA CYS A 302 0.24 -0.42 22.53
C CYS A 302 -1.23 -0.65 22.18
N GLY A 303 -1.91 0.44 21.83
CA GLY A 303 -3.31 0.46 21.40
C GLY A 303 -3.45 0.72 19.90
N ILE A 304 -4.48 0.15 19.28
CA ILE A 304 -4.86 0.40 17.88
C ILE A 304 -6.32 0.84 17.76
N PRO A 305 -6.74 1.43 16.62
CA PRO A 305 -8.16 1.69 16.36
C PRO A 305 -8.91 0.37 16.33
N ARG A 306 -9.88 0.18 17.22
CA ARG A 306 -10.63 -1.07 17.42
C ARG A 306 -12.07 -0.88 16.97
N GLN A 307 -12.63 -1.83 16.23
CA GLN A 307 -14.05 -1.77 15.93
C GLN A 307 -14.88 -2.21 17.14
N PRO A 308 -16.07 -1.62 17.39
CA PRO A 308 -16.92 -2.08 18.48
C PRO A 308 -17.21 -3.57 18.37
N LYS A 309 -17.16 -4.28 19.52
CA LYS A 309 -17.36 -5.74 19.60
C LYS A 309 -16.34 -6.59 18.84
N GLU A 310 -15.25 -6.01 18.34
CA GLU A 310 -14.11 -6.77 17.83
C GLU A 310 -13.52 -7.63 18.97
N GLU A 311 -13.13 -8.87 18.63
CA GLU A 311 -12.56 -9.88 19.54
C GLU A 311 -11.09 -9.54 19.94
N ILE A 312 -10.89 -8.31 20.38
CA ILE A 312 -9.65 -7.76 20.91
C ILE A 312 -10.02 -7.05 22.20
N GLY A 313 -9.25 -7.27 23.26
CA GLY A 313 -9.44 -6.58 24.53
C GLY A 313 -9.34 -5.06 24.37
N ALA A 314 -10.11 -4.34 25.17
CA ALA A 314 -10.24 -2.90 25.12
C ALA A 314 -9.44 -2.24 26.25
N LEU A 315 -8.64 -1.23 25.92
CA LEU A 315 -7.92 -0.43 26.91
C LEU A 315 -8.86 0.62 27.48
N ALA A 316 -9.07 0.57 28.80
CA ALA A 316 -9.95 1.48 29.52
C ALA A 316 -9.29 1.93 30.83
N THR A 317 -9.70 3.11 31.30
CA THR A 317 -9.52 3.48 32.70
C THR A 317 -10.71 2.92 33.47
N LEU A 318 -10.45 1.99 34.39
CA LEU A 318 -11.45 1.50 35.33
C LEU A 318 -11.42 2.32 36.61
N THR A 319 -12.56 2.84 37.03
CA THR A 319 -12.73 3.52 38.32
C THR A 319 -13.52 2.62 39.27
N SER A 320 -12.97 2.31 40.44
CA SER A 320 -13.64 1.52 41.49
C SER A 320 -14.72 2.35 42.20
N PRO A 321 -15.65 1.72 42.94
CA PRO A 321 -16.63 2.43 43.77
C PRO A 321 -16.00 3.40 44.79
N GLU A 322 -14.79 3.11 45.25
CA GLU A 322 -13.99 3.94 46.17
C GLU A 322 -13.24 5.09 45.47
N GLY A 323 -13.38 5.20 44.14
CA GLY A 323 -12.75 6.24 43.32
C GLY A 323 -11.31 5.94 42.90
N GLN A 324 -10.81 4.72 43.12
CA GLN A 324 -9.47 4.34 42.66
C GLN A 324 -9.48 4.06 41.16
N GLN A 325 -8.47 4.56 40.44
CA GLN A 325 -8.36 4.39 38.99
C GLN A 325 -7.22 3.45 38.63
N MET A 326 -7.43 2.62 37.62
CA MET A 326 -6.40 1.83 36.96
C MET A 326 -6.60 1.82 35.44
N VAL A 327 -5.52 1.87 34.67
CA VAL A 327 -5.57 1.64 33.22
C VAL A 327 -5.25 0.17 32.98
N CYS A 328 -6.18 -0.56 32.36
CA CYS A 328 -5.99 -1.98 32.09
C CYS A 328 -6.71 -2.42 30.81
N ASN A 329 -6.46 -3.68 30.45
CA ASN A 329 -7.24 -4.38 29.45
C ASN A 329 -8.56 -4.86 30.07
N VAL A 330 -9.66 -4.64 29.36
CA VAL A 330 -10.98 -5.18 29.65
C VAL A 330 -11.39 -6.05 28.47
N GLU A 331 -11.72 -7.31 28.72
CA GLU A 331 -12.09 -8.21 27.62
C GLU A 331 -13.40 -7.76 26.96
N TYR A 332 -13.51 -7.96 25.66
CA TYR A 332 -14.65 -7.49 24.85
C TYR A 332 -15.99 -8.04 25.35
N ASN A 333 -16.00 -9.25 25.91
CA ASN A 333 -17.17 -9.91 26.49
C ASN A 333 -17.55 -9.37 27.89
N GLN A 334 -16.68 -8.57 28.52
CA GLN A 334 -16.93 -7.88 29.78
C GLN A 334 -17.31 -6.42 29.54
N LEU A 335 -16.63 -5.74 28.61
CA LEU A 335 -16.83 -4.31 28.36
C LEU A 335 -18.28 -3.98 27.96
N ASP A 336 -18.85 -4.70 26.98
CA ASP A 336 -20.18 -4.39 26.46
C ASP A 336 -21.28 -4.50 27.53
N PRO A 337 -21.36 -5.58 28.35
CA PRO A 337 -22.27 -5.63 29.50
C PRO A 337 -22.04 -4.53 30.54
N MET A 338 -20.79 -4.14 30.81
CA MET A 338 -20.49 -3.06 31.76
C MET A 338 -21.05 -1.73 31.26
N LEU A 339 -20.80 -1.39 29.99
CA LEU A 339 -21.27 -0.15 29.38
C LEU A 339 -22.81 -0.08 29.35
N LYS A 340 -23.49 -1.16 28.96
CA LYS A 340 -24.96 -1.22 28.99
C LYS A 340 -25.53 -0.97 30.37
N THR A 341 -24.92 -1.57 31.38
CA THR A 341 -25.33 -1.40 32.79
C THR A 341 -25.25 0.07 33.21
N ILE A 342 -24.18 0.77 32.84
CA ILE A 342 -23.94 2.17 33.18
C ILE A 342 -24.86 3.11 32.38
N GLN A 343 -24.98 2.89 31.07
CA GLN A 343 -25.89 3.63 30.20
C GLN A 343 -27.33 3.55 30.74
N LYS A 344 -27.77 2.35 31.10
CA LYS A 344 -29.07 2.14 31.75
C LYS A 344 -29.21 2.92 33.05
N ALA A 345 -28.20 2.88 33.91
CA ALA A 345 -28.21 3.60 35.19
C ALA A 345 -28.26 5.14 34.99
N ASN A 346 -27.69 5.65 33.90
CA ASN A 346 -27.72 7.06 33.50
C ASN A 346 -29.02 7.47 32.76
N GLY A 347 -29.90 6.52 32.43
CA GLY A 347 -31.10 6.78 31.62
C GLY A 347 -30.82 6.94 30.12
N GLU A 348 -29.68 6.44 29.65
CA GLU A 348 -29.27 6.40 28.24
C GLU A 348 -29.74 5.09 27.56
N GLU A 349 -29.70 5.05 26.23
CA GLU A 349 -29.97 3.82 25.47
C GLU A 349 -28.85 2.77 25.70
N GLU A 350 -29.22 1.50 25.92
CA GLU A 350 -28.30 0.39 26.24
C GLU A 350 -27.50 -0.09 25.00
N MET A 351 -26.77 0.82 24.37
CA MET A 351 -26.02 0.58 23.13
C MET A 351 -24.76 -0.27 23.33
N GLY A 352 -24.21 -0.28 24.56
CA GLY A 352 -22.96 -0.95 24.91
C GLY A 352 -21.75 -0.29 24.25
N ASP A 353 -20.79 -1.11 23.84
CA ASP A 353 -19.61 -0.65 23.09
C ASP A 353 -20.04 -0.22 21.68
N SER A 354 -19.88 1.06 21.37
CA SER A 354 -20.37 1.72 20.16
C SER A 354 -19.28 2.56 19.51
N ALA A 355 -19.39 2.76 18.20
CA ALA A 355 -18.43 3.54 17.44
C ALA A 355 -18.55 5.05 17.76
N ALA A 356 -17.41 5.73 17.85
CA ALA A 356 -17.30 7.18 17.83
C ALA A 356 -17.43 7.72 16.38
N GLU A 357 -17.28 9.04 16.21
CA GLU A 357 -17.42 9.71 14.90
C GLU A 357 -16.45 9.18 13.82
N ASP A 358 -15.30 8.65 14.22
CA ASP A 358 -14.29 8.07 13.33
C ASP A 358 -14.57 6.61 12.93
N GLY A 359 -15.68 6.04 13.41
CA GLY A 359 -16.08 4.66 13.14
C GLY A 359 -15.43 3.60 14.04
N PHE A 360 -14.60 3.99 15.01
CA PHE A 360 -13.94 3.09 15.95
C PHE A 360 -14.51 3.21 17.37
N SER A 361 -14.33 2.17 18.18
CA SER A 361 -14.62 2.23 19.62
C SER A 361 -13.72 3.28 20.27
N PRO A 362 -14.24 4.10 21.21
CA PRO A 362 -13.42 5.04 21.98
C PRO A 362 -12.42 4.34 22.92
N TYR A 363 -12.54 3.01 23.06
CA TYR A 363 -11.62 2.17 23.81
C TYR A 363 -10.65 1.47 22.85
N PRO A 364 -9.35 1.85 22.82
CA PRO A 364 -8.39 1.27 21.90
C PRO A 364 -8.24 -0.24 22.07
N GLY A 365 -7.95 -0.94 20.97
CA GLY A 365 -7.67 -2.37 21.01
C GLY A 365 -6.27 -2.65 21.54
N ASN A 366 -6.17 -3.47 22.60
CA ASN A 366 -4.92 -3.95 23.13
C ASN A 366 -4.33 -5.04 22.23
N ILE A 367 -3.15 -4.80 21.66
CA ILE A 367 -2.48 -5.77 20.78
C ILE A 367 -1.46 -6.65 21.51
N ASN A 368 -1.37 -6.53 22.83
CA ASN A 368 -0.41 -7.27 23.66
C ASN A 368 1.06 -7.05 23.28
N LEU A 369 1.36 -5.86 22.76
CA LEU A 369 2.71 -5.29 22.70
C LEU A 369 2.86 -4.36 23.90
N LEU A 370 3.65 -4.76 24.88
CA LEU A 370 3.79 -4.06 26.16
C LEU A 370 5.23 -3.60 26.37
N VAL A 371 5.41 -2.41 26.93
CA VAL A 371 6.70 -1.99 27.51
C VAL A 371 6.53 -1.87 29.01
N VAL A 372 7.32 -2.63 29.76
CA VAL A 372 7.27 -2.70 31.22
C VAL A 372 8.56 -2.13 31.80
N GLY A 373 8.43 -1.19 32.74
CA GLY A 373 9.53 -0.66 33.51
C GLY A 373 10.03 -1.67 34.54
N LEU A 374 11.32 -2.00 34.53
CA LEU A 374 11.94 -2.94 35.46
C LEU A 374 12.08 -2.39 36.90
N GLY A 375 11.89 -1.09 37.10
CA GLY A 375 12.03 -0.42 38.40
C GLY A 375 11.17 -1.08 39.48
N ASN A 376 9.86 -1.17 39.23
CA ASN A 376 8.86 -1.66 40.17
C ASN A 376 8.39 -3.11 39.88
N TYR A 377 8.84 -3.71 38.78
CA TYR A 377 8.36 -5.00 38.31
C TYR A 377 8.44 -6.14 39.35
N ALA A 378 9.64 -6.38 39.89
CA ALA A 378 9.83 -7.45 40.88
C ALA A 378 9.06 -7.18 42.18
N ALA A 379 8.93 -5.90 42.58
CA ALA A 379 8.20 -5.52 43.78
C ALA A 379 6.68 -5.75 43.63
N ALA A 380 6.13 -5.50 42.44
CA ALA A 380 4.71 -5.75 42.14
C ALA A 380 4.36 -7.25 42.15
N LEU A 381 5.30 -8.12 41.79
CA LEU A 381 5.11 -9.57 41.75
C LEU A 381 5.39 -10.27 43.09
N GLN A 382 6.16 -9.64 43.98
CA GLN A 382 6.59 -10.26 45.23
C GLN A 382 5.44 -10.70 46.16
N PRO A 383 4.35 -9.94 46.35
CA PRO A 383 3.25 -10.35 47.23
C PRO A 383 2.53 -11.64 46.79
N SER A 384 2.55 -11.93 45.49
CA SER A 384 1.90 -13.10 44.89
C SER A 384 2.89 -14.16 44.43
N GLU A 385 4.18 -14.00 44.75
CA GLU A 385 5.27 -14.87 44.28
C GLU A 385 5.26 -15.08 42.76
N GLY A 386 4.87 -14.04 42.01
CA GLY A 386 4.79 -14.07 40.55
C GLY A 386 3.44 -14.49 39.97
N ILE A 387 2.43 -14.82 40.79
CA ILE A 387 1.06 -15.08 40.31
C ILE A 387 0.39 -13.77 39.90
N ILE A 388 -0.19 -13.74 38.72
CA ILE A 388 -1.06 -12.68 38.21
C ILE A 388 -2.51 -13.08 38.44
N PRO A 389 -3.46 -12.12 38.50
CA PRO A 389 -4.86 -12.45 38.73
C PRO A 389 -5.37 -13.53 37.80
N GLU A 390 -5.92 -14.58 38.39
CA GLU A 390 -6.48 -15.73 37.68
C GLU A 390 -7.97 -15.57 37.46
N PHE A 391 -8.49 -16.26 36.45
CA PHE A 391 -9.91 -16.40 36.20
C PHE A 391 -10.24 -17.85 35.80
N VAL A 392 -11.52 -18.19 35.75
CA VAL A 392 -11.98 -19.51 35.28
C VAL A 392 -13.19 -19.34 34.36
N ASN A 393 -13.24 -20.12 33.28
CA ASN A 393 -14.34 -20.08 32.32
C ASN A 393 -14.91 -21.49 32.04
N PRO A 394 -15.61 -22.10 33.02
CA PRO A 394 -16.18 -23.42 32.87
C PRO A 394 -17.30 -23.43 31.81
N LYS A 395 -17.26 -24.44 30.93
CA LYS A 395 -18.35 -24.69 29.97
C LYS A 395 -19.37 -25.61 30.62
N TYR A 396 -20.52 -25.09 31.03
CA TYR A 396 -21.56 -25.87 31.68
C TYR A 396 -22.45 -26.65 30.70
N ALA A 397 -22.95 -27.81 31.15
CA ALA A 397 -23.89 -28.67 30.43
C ALA A 397 -25.20 -27.94 30.12
N ASP A 398 -25.70 -27.23 31.13
CA ASP A 398 -26.96 -26.48 31.11
C ASP A 398 -26.87 -25.23 32.03
N GLU A 399 -27.98 -24.49 32.11
CA GLU A 399 -28.09 -23.25 32.89
C GLU A 399 -28.02 -23.45 34.41
N SER A 400 -28.13 -24.69 34.92
CA SER A 400 -28.01 -24.97 36.37
C SER A 400 -26.57 -24.77 36.88
N LYS A 401 -25.60 -24.73 35.96
CA LYS A 401 -24.16 -24.60 36.25
C LYS A 401 -23.64 -25.63 37.25
N THR A 402 -24.20 -26.85 37.25
CA THR A 402 -23.79 -27.93 38.16
C THR A 402 -22.74 -28.85 37.56
N THR A 403 -22.83 -29.12 36.25
CA THR A 403 -22.00 -30.09 35.54
C THR A 403 -21.24 -29.42 34.40
N PHE A 404 -19.96 -29.75 34.21
CA PHE A 404 -19.17 -29.26 33.08
C PHE A 404 -19.36 -30.14 31.83
N LYS A 405 -19.43 -29.53 30.64
CA LYS A 405 -19.36 -30.22 29.33
C LYS A 405 -17.99 -30.84 29.07
N SER A 406 -16.95 -30.24 29.65
CA SER A 406 -15.57 -30.66 29.54
C SER A 406 -14.80 -30.12 30.74
N PRO A 407 -13.76 -30.81 31.24
CA PRO A 407 -12.94 -30.31 32.33
C PRO A 407 -12.42 -28.89 32.08
N THR A 408 -12.36 -28.06 33.10
CA THR A 408 -11.85 -26.67 33.03
C THR A 408 -10.47 -26.56 33.67
N ARG A 409 -9.91 -25.34 33.78
CA ARG A 409 -8.68 -25.00 34.52
C ARG A 409 -8.68 -23.51 34.86
N LEU A 410 -7.86 -23.09 35.81
CA LEU A 410 -7.58 -21.66 36.00
C LEU A 410 -6.80 -21.11 34.81
N GLU A 411 -7.03 -19.84 34.52
CA GLU A 411 -6.36 -19.13 33.43
C GLU A 411 -5.79 -17.80 33.92
N CYS A 412 -4.69 -17.37 33.35
CA CYS A 412 -4.12 -16.04 33.61
C CYS A 412 -3.65 -15.35 32.31
N MET A 413 -3.69 -14.01 32.32
CA MET A 413 -3.33 -13.18 31.17
C MET A 413 -2.15 -12.26 31.49
N MET A 414 -1.16 -12.19 30.59
CA MET A 414 0.04 -11.37 30.81
C MET A 414 -0.28 -9.86 30.96
N GLN A 415 -1.27 -9.35 30.24
CA GLN A 415 -1.68 -7.94 30.36
C GLN A 415 -2.27 -7.59 31.73
N ASP A 416 -2.74 -8.59 32.48
CA ASP A 416 -3.30 -8.41 33.82
C ASP A 416 -2.23 -8.12 34.88
N TYR A 417 -0.94 -8.11 34.50
CA TYR A 417 0.12 -7.49 35.29
C TYR A 417 -0.24 -6.04 35.70
N ALA A 418 -0.99 -5.31 34.85
CA ALA A 418 -1.48 -3.96 35.19
C ALA A 418 -2.31 -3.92 36.48
N LYS A 419 -3.04 -4.99 36.80
CA LYS A 419 -3.89 -5.08 37.99
C LYS A 419 -3.09 -5.28 39.29
N LEU A 420 -1.81 -5.67 39.18
CA LEU A 420 -0.90 -5.78 40.32
C LEU A 420 -0.21 -4.45 40.65
N LEU A 421 -0.29 -3.48 39.74
CA LEU A 421 0.30 -2.17 39.96
C LEU A 421 -0.58 -1.37 40.93
N GLY A 422 0.04 -0.80 41.97
CA GLY A 422 -0.64 0.09 42.90
C GLY A 422 -1.04 1.43 42.27
N SER A 423 -1.89 2.20 42.95
CA SER A 423 -2.43 3.48 42.48
C SER A 423 -1.40 4.57 42.16
N GLY A 424 -0.15 4.42 42.59
CA GLY A 424 0.96 5.32 42.26
C GLY A 424 1.70 4.99 40.97
N ALA A 425 1.38 3.87 40.31
CA ALA A 425 2.05 3.44 39.09
C ALA A 425 1.59 4.26 37.86
N LYS A 426 2.55 4.59 37.00
CA LYS A 426 2.29 5.33 35.75
C LYS A 426 2.02 4.34 34.62
N VAL A 427 0.74 4.07 34.38
CA VAL A 427 0.30 3.22 33.26
C VAL A 427 -0.18 4.08 32.11
N GLY A 428 0.43 3.94 30.94
CA GLY A 428 0.10 4.70 29.73
C GLY A 428 -0.41 3.82 28.58
N VAL A 429 -1.01 4.50 27.59
CA VAL A 429 -1.37 3.90 26.30
C VAL A 429 -0.71 4.71 25.19
N THR A 430 -0.01 4.00 24.31
CA THR A 430 0.51 4.53 23.06
C THR A 430 -0.38 4.02 21.93
N TYR A 431 -1.19 4.92 21.38
CA TYR A 431 -2.23 4.63 20.40
C TYR A 431 -1.71 4.88 18.98
N THR A 432 -1.81 3.93 18.06
CA THR A 432 -1.54 4.22 16.65
C THR A 432 -2.80 4.74 15.96
N LYS A 433 -2.69 5.81 15.17
CA LYS A 433 -3.84 6.36 14.43
C LYS A 433 -4.37 5.40 13.35
N GLU A 434 -3.51 4.54 12.83
CA GLU A 434 -3.81 3.52 11.83
C GLU A 434 -3.48 2.11 12.38
N ARG A 435 -4.09 1.06 11.83
CA ARG A 435 -3.89 -0.34 12.27
C ARG A 435 -2.61 -1.01 11.72
N TRP A 436 -1.57 -0.24 11.42
CA TRP A 436 -0.38 -0.72 10.73
C TRP A 436 0.59 -1.53 11.61
N LEU A 437 0.47 -1.49 12.93
CA LEU A 437 1.27 -2.31 13.87
C LEU A 437 0.64 -3.66 14.22
N TYR A 438 -0.55 -3.96 13.71
CA TYR A 438 -1.29 -5.14 14.10
C TYR A 438 -1.68 -5.98 12.90
N SER A 439 -0.82 -6.95 12.58
CA SER A 439 -1.13 -7.97 11.59
C SER A 439 -0.74 -9.37 12.07
N PRO A 440 -1.59 -9.97 12.94
CA PRO A 440 -1.31 -11.28 13.50
C PRO A 440 -1.81 -12.43 12.61
N VAL A 441 -1.24 -13.62 12.79
CA VAL A 441 -1.76 -14.86 12.19
C VAL A 441 -2.54 -15.66 13.24
N LYS A 442 -3.86 -15.51 13.22
CA LYS A 442 -4.79 -16.10 14.21
C LYS A 442 -5.84 -17.03 13.59
N ASN A 443 -6.11 -16.89 12.30
CA ASN A 443 -7.21 -17.59 11.64
C ASN A 443 -6.72 -18.47 10.48
N ASN A 444 -7.36 -19.63 10.33
CA ASN A 444 -7.27 -20.43 9.10
C ASN A 444 -7.99 -19.74 7.93
N LEU A 445 -7.86 -20.29 6.72
CA LEU A 445 -8.43 -19.71 5.50
C LEU A 445 -9.95 -19.53 5.56
N GLU A 446 -10.68 -20.50 6.13
CA GLU A 446 -12.14 -20.45 6.23
C GLU A 446 -12.60 -19.31 7.15
N THR A 447 -12.04 -19.24 8.37
CA THR A 447 -12.37 -18.20 9.35
C THR A 447 -11.96 -16.82 8.83
N ALA A 448 -10.81 -16.74 8.14
CA ALA A 448 -10.33 -15.51 7.51
C ALA A 448 -11.31 -15.00 6.45
N ALA A 449 -11.80 -15.87 5.56
CA ALA A 449 -12.80 -15.50 4.55
C ALA A 449 -14.13 -15.04 5.19
N GLN A 450 -14.55 -15.68 6.27
CA GLN A 450 -15.75 -15.26 7.01
C GLN A 450 -15.59 -13.89 7.68
N LYS A 451 -14.39 -13.56 8.17
CA LYS A 451 -14.07 -12.24 8.73
C LYS A 451 -14.01 -11.17 7.64
N ASP A 452 -13.33 -11.45 6.54
CA ASP A 452 -13.23 -10.55 5.37
C ASP A 452 -14.62 -10.18 4.83
N ALA A 453 -15.52 -11.17 4.69
CA ALA A 453 -16.90 -10.97 4.26
C ALA A 453 -17.73 -10.07 5.20
N LYS A 454 -17.30 -9.90 6.45
CA LYS A 454 -17.91 -9.00 7.45
C LYS A 454 -17.19 -7.64 7.55
N GLY A 455 -16.20 -7.37 6.69
CA GLY A 455 -15.36 -6.17 6.77
C GLY A 455 -14.38 -6.16 7.95
N LEU A 456 -14.12 -7.33 8.56
CA LEU A 456 -13.15 -7.49 9.65
C LEU A 456 -11.80 -7.91 9.09
N HIS A 457 -10.72 -7.55 9.80
CA HIS A 457 -9.37 -7.95 9.40
C HIS A 457 -9.21 -9.50 9.39
N PRO A 458 -8.82 -10.13 8.27
CA PRO A 458 -8.80 -11.59 8.15
C PRO A 458 -7.84 -12.28 9.12
N SER A 459 -6.72 -11.62 9.47
CA SER A 459 -5.68 -12.13 10.39
C SER A 459 -5.22 -13.56 10.07
N SER A 460 -5.00 -13.82 8.79
CA SER A 460 -4.44 -15.06 8.23
C SER A 460 -3.00 -14.85 7.78
N MET A 461 -2.30 -15.93 7.39
CA MET A 461 -0.96 -15.82 6.79
C MET A 461 -0.96 -14.90 5.57
N ALA A 462 -2.03 -14.94 4.76
CA ALA A 462 -2.17 -14.14 3.56
C ALA A 462 -2.29 -12.64 3.86
N SER A 463 -3.17 -12.27 4.81
CA SER A 463 -3.33 -10.86 5.19
C SER A 463 -2.07 -10.33 5.89
N ALA A 464 -1.41 -11.16 6.70
CA ALA A 464 -0.19 -10.76 7.40
C ALA A 464 0.98 -10.47 6.45
N GLU A 465 1.19 -11.34 5.46
CA GLU A 465 2.18 -11.11 4.40
C GLU A 465 1.84 -9.85 3.58
N PHE A 466 0.56 -9.66 3.24
CA PHE A 466 0.12 -8.48 2.49
C PHE A 466 0.33 -7.17 3.25
N ASP A 467 -0.05 -7.11 4.53
CA ASP A 467 0.13 -5.91 5.36
C ASP A 467 1.61 -5.56 5.50
N GLN A 468 2.48 -6.57 5.58
CA GLN A 468 3.92 -6.37 5.65
C GLN A 468 4.46 -5.68 4.38
N TYR A 469 4.03 -6.14 3.20
CA TYR A 469 4.39 -5.49 1.93
C TYR A 469 3.84 -4.08 1.82
N LYS A 470 2.58 -3.88 2.25
CA LYS A 470 1.93 -2.57 2.25
C LYS A 470 2.71 -1.57 3.11
N VAL A 471 3.00 -1.91 4.36
CA VAL A 471 3.75 -1.03 5.27
C VAL A 471 5.16 -0.74 4.73
N ASN A 472 5.85 -1.73 4.16
CA ASN A 472 7.17 -1.49 3.56
C ASN A 472 7.10 -0.59 2.32
N GLY A 473 6.07 -0.76 1.46
CA GLY A 473 5.82 0.13 0.33
C GLY A 473 5.52 1.56 0.77
N ASP A 474 4.69 1.73 1.80
CA ASP A 474 4.42 3.02 2.42
C ASP A 474 5.69 3.72 2.93
N LEU A 475 6.59 2.98 3.57
CA LEU A 475 7.88 3.52 4.03
C LEU A 475 8.77 3.99 2.88
N LEU A 476 8.75 3.30 1.73
CA LEU A 476 9.48 3.75 0.54
C LEU A 476 8.84 4.97 -0.12
N ARG A 477 7.50 5.06 -0.12
CA ARG A 477 6.78 6.27 -0.57
C ARG A 477 7.11 7.48 0.28
N ASP A 478 7.08 7.32 1.60
CA ASP A 478 7.47 8.36 2.55
C ASP A 478 8.93 8.84 2.36
N ALA A 479 9.78 7.96 1.81
CA ALA A 479 11.17 8.24 1.49
C ALA A 479 11.38 8.85 0.08
N GLY A 480 10.32 8.96 -0.73
CA GLY A 480 10.35 9.61 -2.05
C GLY A 480 10.49 8.68 -3.25
N ILE A 481 10.27 7.37 -3.10
CA ILE A 481 10.16 6.43 -4.22
C ILE A 481 8.71 6.38 -4.69
N HIS A 482 8.47 6.44 -6.01
CA HIS A 482 7.16 6.16 -6.56
C HIS A 482 6.86 4.66 -6.49
N VAL A 483 5.96 4.29 -5.57
CA VAL A 483 5.44 2.93 -5.42
C VAL A 483 3.92 3.01 -5.59
N PRO A 484 3.30 2.22 -6.49
CA PRO A 484 1.86 2.17 -6.62
C PRO A 484 1.18 1.84 -5.29
N GLU A 485 0.05 2.50 -5.02
CA GLU A 485 -0.77 2.14 -3.88
C GLU A 485 -1.28 0.69 -4.01
N ALA A 486 -1.49 0.03 -2.88
CA ALA A 486 -2.07 -1.30 -2.86
C ALA A 486 -3.45 -1.27 -3.54
N GLN A 487 -3.61 -2.04 -4.62
CA GLN A 487 -4.86 -2.07 -5.36
C GLN A 487 -5.86 -3.04 -4.73
N SER A 488 -7.15 -2.74 -4.85
CA SER A 488 -8.23 -3.69 -4.51
C SER A 488 -8.34 -4.83 -5.51
N GLU A 489 -7.75 -4.69 -6.69
CA GLU A 489 -7.70 -5.69 -7.73
C GLU A 489 -6.87 -6.90 -7.29
N ARG A 490 -7.41 -8.09 -7.57
CA ARG A 490 -6.75 -9.37 -7.30
C ARG A 490 -6.22 -9.93 -8.61
N ASP A 491 -5.03 -10.52 -8.56
CA ASP A 491 -4.45 -11.24 -9.68
C ASP A 491 -5.19 -12.56 -9.96
N ALA A 492 -4.76 -13.29 -10.99
CA ALA A 492 -5.36 -14.56 -11.37
C ALA A 492 -5.26 -15.66 -10.28
N SER A 493 -4.44 -15.46 -9.25
CA SER A 493 -4.34 -16.34 -8.08
C SER A 493 -5.31 -15.95 -6.95
N GLY A 494 -6.04 -14.84 -7.10
CA GLY A 494 -6.94 -14.29 -6.08
C GLY A 494 -6.22 -13.44 -5.02
N MET A 495 -4.94 -13.11 -5.22
CA MET A 495 -4.15 -12.28 -4.31
C MET A 495 -4.14 -10.83 -4.75
N TYR A 496 -4.12 -9.88 -3.81
CA TYR A 496 -4.02 -8.46 -4.14
C TYR A 496 -2.77 -8.14 -4.97
N LEU A 497 -2.94 -7.33 -6.01
CA LEU A 497 -1.82 -6.83 -6.79
C LEU A 497 -1.09 -5.74 -5.99
N ILE A 498 0.04 -6.11 -5.40
CA ILE A 498 0.91 -5.23 -4.63
C ILE A 498 2.39 -5.55 -4.91
N PRO A 499 3.28 -4.54 -4.95
CA PRO A 499 4.71 -4.75 -4.92
C PRO A 499 5.12 -5.55 -3.68
N LYS A 500 5.86 -6.65 -3.88
CA LYS A 500 6.34 -7.51 -2.79
C LYS A 500 7.63 -6.94 -2.22
N ILE A 501 7.50 -5.91 -1.39
CA ILE A 501 8.63 -5.15 -0.85
C ILE A 501 8.96 -5.65 0.56
N GLN A 502 10.16 -6.19 0.73
CA GLN A 502 10.68 -6.61 2.02
C GLN A 502 11.92 -5.80 2.41
N LEU A 503 11.76 -4.95 3.44
CA LEU A 503 12.83 -4.16 4.02
C LEU A 503 13.36 -4.84 5.29
N MET A 504 14.54 -5.45 5.20
CA MET A 504 15.15 -6.12 6.34
C MET A 504 15.61 -5.11 7.40
N PRO A 505 15.65 -5.46 8.70
CA PRO A 505 16.04 -4.51 9.75
C PRO A 505 17.48 -3.97 9.60
N ALA A 506 18.35 -4.70 8.90
CA ALA A 506 19.68 -4.23 8.54
C ALA A 506 19.66 -3.04 7.55
N PHE A 507 18.63 -2.96 6.69
CA PHE A 507 18.38 -1.80 5.85
C PHE A 507 17.81 -0.61 6.61
N GLY A 508 17.03 -0.83 7.67
CA GLY A 508 16.54 0.28 8.49
C GLY A 508 15.60 -0.17 9.59
N CYS A 509 15.86 0.29 10.80
CA CYS A 509 15.04 0.00 11.97
C CYS A 509 14.00 1.10 12.25
N THR A 510 14.22 2.32 11.78
CA THR A 510 13.33 3.47 11.97
C THR A 510 12.94 4.10 10.65
N ARG A 511 11.84 4.86 10.64
CA ARG A 511 11.40 5.60 9.45
C ARG A 511 12.44 6.62 9.02
N ALA A 512 13.01 7.37 9.97
CA ALA A 512 14.06 8.34 9.70
C ALA A 512 15.30 7.70 9.04
N GLU A 513 15.71 6.52 9.51
CA GLU A 513 16.85 5.80 8.93
C GLU A 513 16.57 5.35 7.50
N ILE A 514 15.41 4.75 7.24
CA ILE A 514 14.99 4.32 5.89
C ILE A 514 14.98 5.52 4.94
N LYS A 515 14.37 6.63 5.37
CA LYS A 515 14.30 7.87 4.58
C LYS A 515 15.68 8.43 4.29
N SER A 516 16.60 8.42 5.26
CA SER A 516 17.97 8.93 5.07
C SER A 516 18.80 8.14 4.05
N ARG A 517 18.41 6.89 3.78
CA ARG A 517 19.10 6.00 2.83
C ARG A 517 18.64 6.19 1.39
N ILE A 518 17.61 7.00 1.16
CA ILE A 518 17.03 7.23 -0.15
C ILE A 518 17.16 8.71 -0.48
N LYS A 519 17.66 9.01 -1.67
CA LYS A 519 17.72 10.37 -2.18
C LYS A 519 16.31 10.86 -2.50
N ALA A 520 15.92 11.94 -1.83
CA ALA A 520 14.65 12.63 -2.10
C ALA A 520 14.59 13.07 -3.57
N ASN A 521 13.40 12.97 -4.17
CA ASN A 521 13.14 13.33 -5.57
C ASN A 521 14.09 12.61 -6.55
N SER A 522 14.47 11.37 -6.23
CA SER A 522 15.34 10.55 -7.08
C SER A 522 14.73 10.19 -8.44
N GLY A 523 13.41 10.32 -8.61
CA GLY A 523 12.69 9.74 -9.74
C GLY A 523 12.67 8.21 -9.70
N SER A 524 12.98 7.58 -8.56
CA SER A 524 12.93 6.13 -8.42
C SER A 524 11.49 5.62 -8.52
N VAL A 525 11.29 4.52 -9.24
CA VAL A 525 9.98 3.92 -9.52
C VAL A 525 10.04 2.41 -9.29
N ILE A 526 9.02 1.85 -8.64
CA ILE A 526 8.80 0.41 -8.48
C ILE A 526 7.43 0.06 -9.06
N SER A 527 7.35 -0.85 -10.02
CA SER A 527 6.07 -1.24 -10.64
C SER A 527 5.18 -2.08 -9.71
N ALA A 528 3.88 -2.16 -9.98
CA ALA A 528 2.90 -2.89 -9.15
C ALA A 528 3.16 -4.40 -9.05
N SER A 529 3.80 -5.01 -10.05
CA SER A 529 4.17 -6.43 -10.10
C SER A 529 5.51 -6.73 -9.45
N SER A 530 6.28 -5.70 -9.08
CA SER A 530 7.67 -5.85 -8.69
C SER A 530 7.86 -6.53 -7.33
N SER A 531 9.05 -7.07 -7.11
CA SER A 531 9.51 -7.62 -5.84
C SER A 531 10.86 -7.01 -5.47
N LEU A 532 10.98 -6.47 -4.27
CA LEU A 532 12.20 -5.80 -3.82
C LEU A 532 12.57 -6.30 -2.44
N ILE A 533 13.79 -6.84 -2.30
CA ILE A 533 14.36 -7.20 -1.00
C ILE A 533 15.62 -6.36 -0.79
N LEU A 534 15.64 -5.57 0.31
CA LEU A 534 16.80 -4.78 0.73
C LEU A 534 17.31 -5.25 2.09
N ASP A 535 18.55 -5.75 2.12
CA ASP A 535 19.18 -6.34 3.30
C ASP A 535 20.59 -5.79 3.52
N GLY A 536 20.77 -4.83 4.44
CA GLY A 536 22.08 -4.32 4.86
C GLY A 536 22.30 -2.82 4.62
N ASP A 537 23.56 -2.37 4.66
CA ASP A 537 23.95 -0.95 4.50
C ASP A 537 23.89 -0.54 3.02
N ILE A 538 22.70 -0.14 2.58
CA ILE A 538 22.36 0.25 1.20
C ILE A 538 21.86 1.69 1.20
N THR A 539 22.36 2.49 0.25
CA THR A 539 21.83 3.82 -0.09
C THR A 539 21.42 3.86 -1.55
N ILE A 540 20.38 4.62 -1.88
CA ILE A 540 19.75 4.64 -3.20
C ILE A 540 19.57 6.08 -3.68
N ASP A 541 20.26 6.42 -4.76
CA ASP A 541 20.14 7.68 -5.48
C ASP A 541 19.09 7.60 -6.60
N HIS A 542 18.97 6.47 -7.29
CA HIS A 542 17.94 6.22 -8.31
C HIS A 542 17.77 4.70 -8.56
N LEU A 543 16.52 4.22 -8.54
CA LEU A 543 16.14 2.84 -8.83
C LEU A 543 14.86 2.80 -9.67
N GLU A 544 14.93 2.18 -10.85
CA GLU A 544 13.76 1.75 -11.62
C GLU A 544 13.63 0.23 -11.54
N LEU A 545 12.48 -0.25 -11.08
CA LEU A 545 12.23 -1.68 -10.92
C LEU A 545 10.89 -2.06 -11.56
N ASP A 546 10.96 -2.90 -12.58
CA ASP A 546 9.83 -3.65 -13.16
C ASP A 546 10.18 -5.14 -13.25
N GLY A 547 10.07 -5.83 -12.11
CA GLY A 547 10.51 -7.21 -11.95
C GLY A 547 10.95 -7.50 -10.51
N ALA A 548 11.92 -8.38 -10.32
CA ALA A 548 12.43 -8.74 -9.00
C ALA A 548 13.92 -8.37 -8.82
N LEU A 549 14.21 -7.68 -7.72
CA LEU A 549 15.56 -7.31 -7.29
C LEU A 549 15.77 -7.70 -5.83
N PHE A 550 16.86 -8.40 -5.57
CA PHE A 550 17.34 -8.69 -4.22
C PHE A 550 18.76 -8.15 -4.04
N VAL A 551 18.93 -7.23 -3.09
CA VAL A 551 20.23 -6.69 -2.70
C VAL A 551 20.53 -7.10 -1.26
N ARG A 552 21.61 -7.88 -1.07
CA ARG A 552 22.12 -8.26 0.25
C ARG A 552 23.54 -7.78 0.45
N VAL A 553 23.78 -7.13 1.59
CA VAL A 553 25.02 -6.49 1.98
C VAL A 553 25.44 -7.02 3.34
N ALA A 554 26.53 -7.76 3.38
CA ALA A 554 27.07 -8.32 4.62
C ALA A 554 27.61 -7.22 5.55
N PRO A 555 27.74 -7.50 6.87
CA PRO A 555 28.36 -6.57 7.80
C PRO A 555 29.74 -6.08 7.32
N GLY A 556 30.03 -4.79 7.48
CA GLY A 556 31.27 -4.16 7.00
C GLY A 556 31.31 -3.84 5.50
N CYS A 557 30.25 -4.17 4.76
CA CYS A 557 30.06 -3.75 3.37
C CYS A 557 29.10 -2.56 3.33
N LYS A 558 29.28 -1.65 2.37
CA LYS A 558 28.35 -0.56 2.07
C LYS A 558 28.08 -0.53 0.59
N VAL A 559 26.82 -0.38 0.20
CA VAL A 559 26.43 -0.30 -1.21
C VAL A 559 25.73 1.03 -1.46
N HIS A 560 26.20 1.74 -2.48
CA HIS A 560 25.56 2.93 -3.00
C HIS A 560 25.04 2.67 -4.40
N ILE A 561 23.71 2.62 -4.54
CA ILE A 561 23.02 2.51 -5.82
C ILE A 561 22.90 3.93 -6.39
N GLU A 562 23.87 4.34 -7.22
CA GLU A 562 23.82 5.64 -7.90
C GLU A 562 22.71 5.66 -8.95
N HIS A 563 22.61 4.59 -9.73
CA HIS A 563 21.59 4.41 -10.76
C HIS A 563 21.48 2.93 -11.13
N LEU A 564 20.27 2.37 -11.06
CA LEU A 564 20.01 0.96 -11.38
C LEU A 564 18.63 0.81 -12.04
N VAL A 565 18.57 0.12 -13.17
CA VAL A 565 17.32 -0.22 -13.85
C VAL A 565 17.21 -1.73 -13.92
N VAL A 566 16.12 -2.28 -13.40
CA VAL A 566 15.89 -3.73 -13.38
C VAL A 566 14.55 -4.02 -14.03
N CYS A 567 14.60 -4.62 -15.22
CA CYS A 567 13.44 -5.17 -15.91
C CYS A 567 13.62 -6.68 -16.07
N ASN A 568 12.74 -7.48 -15.48
CA ASN A 568 12.78 -8.95 -15.57
C ASN A 568 11.42 -9.58 -15.25
N LYS A 569 11.27 -10.90 -15.45
CA LYS A 569 9.98 -11.59 -15.26
C LYS A 569 9.44 -11.62 -13.82
N GLY A 570 10.27 -11.27 -12.83
CA GLY A 570 9.86 -11.09 -11.45
C GLY A 570 9.39 -12.36 -10.72
N LEU A 571 8.61 -12.12 -9.65
CA LEU A 571 7.99 -13.17 -8.83
C LEU A 571 6.46 -13.09 -8.97
N ARG A 572 5.80 -14.23 -8.94
CA ARG A 572 4.33 -14.32 -9.12
C ARG A 572 3.70 -15.23 -8.08
N PHE A 573 2.57 -14.84 -7.50
CA PHE A 573 1.77 -15.76 -6.70
C PHE A 573 1.03 -16.75 -7.59
N MET A 574 1.00 -18.01 -7.15
CA MET A 574 0.29 -19.08 -7.85
C MET A 574 -0.70 -19.75 -6.92
N GLN A 575 -1.87 -20.07 -7.48
CA GLN A 575 -2.84 -20.91 -6.81
C GLN A 575 -2.27 -22.32 -6.62
N LEU A 576 -2.55 -22.93 -5.46
CA LEU A 576 -2.08 -24.27 -5.16
C LEU A 576 -2.94 -25.34 -5.86
N GLY A 577 -2.26 -26.34 -6.41
CA GLY A 577 -2.91 -27.60 -6.80
C GLY A 577 -3.15 -28.52 -5.59
N PRO A 578 -3.95 -29.60 -5.76
CA PRO A 578 -4.29 -30.53 -4.68
C PRO A 578 -3.10 -31.29 -4.08
N THR A 579 -1.96 -31.31 -4.77
CA THR A 579 -0.72 -31.99 -4.34
C THR A 579 0.27 -31.05 -3.66
N ALA A 580 -0.09 -29.80 -3.37
CA ALA A 580 0.81 -28.84 -2.73
C ALA A 580 1.23 -29.31 -1.31
N PRO A 581 2.45 -28.99 -0.86
CA PRO A 581 2.89 -29.31 0.50
C PRO A 581 1.94 -28.76 1.57
N PRO A 582 1.68 -29.50 2.67
CA PRO A 582 0.76 -29.07 3.74
C PRO A 582 1.05 -27.66 4.27
N LYS A 583 2.33 -27.30 4.42
CA LYS A 583 2.78 -25.96 4.86
C LYS A 583 2.38 -24.81 3.90
N LEU A 584 2.14 -25.10 2.62
CA LEU A 584 1.62 -24.11 1.67
C LEU A 584 0.10 -24.11 1.67
N GLN A 585 -0.53 -25.28 1.86
CA GLN A 585 -2.00 -25.42 1.89
C GLN A 585 -2.64 -24.53 2.97
N SER A 586 -2.01 -24.37 4.14
CA SER A 586 -2.48 -23.49 5.21
C SER A 586 -2.58 -22.01 4.82
N ARG A 587 -1.85 -21.58 3.78
CA ARG A 587 -1.85 -20.20 3.26
C ARG A 587 -2.63 -20.05 1.95
N GLY A 588 -2.83 -21.12 1.19
CA GLY A 588 -3.66 -21.14 -0.02
C GLY A 588 -2.95 -20.75 -1.33
N TYR A 589 -1.69 -20.30 -1.26
CA TYR A 589 -0.88 -19.94 -2.43
C TYR A 589 0.61 -20.30 -2.26
N ALA A 590 1.31 -20.36 -3.39
CA ALA A 590 2.77 -20.44 -3.48
C ALA A 590 3.32 -19.17 -4.17
N LEU A 591 4.62 -18.94 -4.01
CA LEU A 591 5.35 -17.92 -4.75
C LEU A 591 6.23 -18.62 -5.80
N GLU A 592 6.04 -18.27 -7.06
CA GLU A 592 6.86 -18.71 -8.19
C GLU A 592 7.93 -17.66 -8.48
N LYS A 593 9.19 -18.08 -8.50
CA LYS A 593 10.33 -17.26 -8.93
C LYS A 593 10.58 -17.48 -10.42
N LEU A 594 10.07 -16.58 -11.25
CA LEU A 594 10.29 -16.64 -12.71
C LEU A 594 11.67 -16.11 -13.07
N GLU A 595 12.02 -14.93 -12.52
CA GLU A 595 13.32 -14.32 -12.67
C GLU A 595 13.57 -13.37 -11.50
N MET A 596 14.82 -13.24 -11.05
CA MET A 596 15.20 -12.27 -10.03
C MET A 596 16.67 -11.92 -10.19
N ARG A 597 16.96 -10.63 -10.15
CA ARG A 597 18.33 -10.14 -10.10
C ARG A 597 18.81 -10.15 -8.66
N GLU A 598 19.84 -10.93 -8.37
CA GLU A 598 20.46 -11.00 -7.04
C GLU A 598 21.81 -10.27 -7.04
N MET A 599 22.00 -9.36 -6.09
CA MET A 599 23.23 -8.61 -5.88
C MET A 599 23.72 -8.84 -4.46
N LEU A 600 24.73 -9.71 -4.33
CA LEU A 600 25.28 -10.16 -3.05
C LEU A 600 26.66 -9.54 -2.85
N PHE A 601 26.83 -8.82 -1.73
CA PHE A 601 28.08 -8.19 -1.34
C PHE A 601 28.55 -8.78 -0.01
N ASP A 602 29.48 -9.72 -0.09
CA ASP A 602 29.96 -10.55 1.04
C ASP A 602 31.36 -10.16 1.53
N LYS A 603 32.07 -9.31 0.79
CA LYS A 603 33.42 -8.84 1.12
C LYS A 603 33.40 -7.41 1.64
N PRO A 604 34.03 -7.12 2.80
CA PRO A 604 34.10 -5.76 3.34
C PRO A 604 34.58 -4.74 2.30
N GLY A 605 33.92 -3.58 2.24
CA GLY A 605 34.23 -2.54 1.27
C GLY A 605 33.04 -1.66 0.92
N SER A 606 33.32 -0.58 0.18
CA SER A 606 32.30 0.32 -0.36
C SER A 606 32.12 0.05 -1.85
N TYR A 607 30.90 -0.30 -2.24
CA TYR A 607 30.51 -0.62 -3.60
C TYR A 607 29.62 0.47 -4.15
N LYS A 608 29.83 0.83 -5.42
CA LYS A 608 28.99 1.75 -6.15
C LYS A 608 28.37 1.03 -7.34
N ILE A 609 27.05 0.99 -7.41
CA ILE A 609 26.31 0.44 -8.54
C ILE A 609 25.87 1.62 -9.39
N ARG A 610 26.33 1.64 -10.64
CA ARG A 610 25.89 2.56 -11.66
C ARG A 610 25.76 1.79 -12.96
N GLU A 611 24.54 1.55 -13.39
CA GLU A 611 24.32 1.07 -14.75
C GLU A 611 24.41 2.21 -15.74
N ALA A 612 24.93 1.92 -16.92
CA ALA A 612 24.98 2.90 -17.99
C ALA A 612 23.54 3.30 -18.33
N VAL A 613 23.20 4.56 -18.07
CA VAL A 613 21.97 5.16 -18.60
C VAL A 613 22.16 5.18 -20.11
N GLU A 614 21.48 4.30 -20.85
CA GLU A 614 21.42 4.43 -22.31
C GLU A 614 20.74 5.76 -22.63
N ARG A 615 21.55 6.77 -22.94
CA ARG A 615 21.02 8.09 -23.31
C ARG A 615 20.30 7.97 -24.65
N VAL A 616 19.12 8.56 -24.73
CA VAL A 616 18.36 8.63 -25.99
C VAL A 616 18.99 9.70 -26.86
N ARG A 617 19.53 9.30 -28.02
CA ARG A 617 20.04 10.25 -29.03
C ARG A 617 18.87 10.81 -29.83
N VAL A 618 18.65 12.11 -29.75
CA VAL A 618 17.51 12.79 -30.38
C VAL A 618 17.99 13.77 -31.45
N VAL A 619 17.35 13.74 -32.61
CA VAL A 619 17.53 14.72 -33.69
C VAL A 619 16.26 15.56 -33.86
N PHE A 620 16.40 16.85 -34.13
CA PHE A 620 15.29 17.69 -34.55
C PHE A 620 15.18 17.72 -36.08
N ILE A 621 13.97 17.62 -36.60
CA ILE A 621 13.66 17.87 -38.01
C ILE A 621 12.87 19.17 -38.10
N GLY A 622 13.50 20.22 -38.65
CA GLY A 622 13.00 21.60 -38.65
C GLY A 622 13.62 22.46 -37.54
N ALA A 623 14.11 23.64 -37.92
CA ALA A 623 14.79 24.61 -37.05
C ALA A 623 13.89 25.75 -36.52
N SER A 624 12.58 25.66 -36.73
CA SER A 624 11.58 26.64 -36.32
C SER A 624 10.60 26.06 -35.29
N TYR A 625 9.61 26.85 -34.87
CA TYR A 625 8.48 26.35 -34.10
C TYR A 625 7.81 25.17 -34.85
N PRO A 626 7.43 24.07 -34.16
CA PRO A 626 7.38 23.88 -32.69
C PRO A 626 8.69 23.45 -32.02
N ASN A 627 9.76 23.19 -32.77
CA ASN A 627 11.03 22.74 -32.18
C ASN A 627 11.81 23.84 -31.45
N PHE A 628 11.85 25.05 -32.03
CA PHE A 628 12.63 26.17 -31.50
C PHE A 628 11.90 27.52 -31.60
N LYS A 629 12.14 28.41 -30.62
CA LYS A 629 11.74 29.83 -30.62
C LYS A 629 10.22 30.02 -30.70
N ALA A 630 9.50 29.51 -29.71
CA ALA A 630 8.08 29.80 -29.54
C ALA A 630 7.79 31.32 -29.48
N PRO A 631 6.60 31.79 -29.91
CA PRO A 631 6.17 33.19 -29.75
C PRO A 631 6.30 33.65 -28.30
N GLU A 632 6.50 34.96 -28.03
CA GLU A 632 6.76 35.50 -26.68
C GLU A 632 5.91 34.84 -25.57
N GLY A 633 6.54 33.96 -24.77
CA GLY A 633 5.92 33.24 -23.66
C GLY A 633 5.43 31.80 -23.93
N GLY A 634 5.55 31.28 -25.15
CA GLY A 634 5.24 29.88 -25.52
C GLY A 634 6.37 28.90 -25.22
N CYS A 635 6.07 27.60 -25.30
CA CYS A 635 7.00 26.50 -25.05
C CYS A 635 7.34 25.75 -26.33
N ASP A 636 8.59 25.29 -26.47
CA ASP A 636 9.08 24.52 -27.62
C ASP A 636 9.69 23.17 -27.18
N ASN A 637 9.84 22.25 -28.14
CA ASN A 637 10.33 20.90 -27.84
C ASN A 637 11.79 20.89 -27.37
N ALA A 638 12.60 21.86 -27.81
CA ALA A 638 13.97 22.02 -27.35
C ALA A 638 14.04 22.26 -25.83
N THR A 639 13.27 23.24 -25.33
CA THR A 639 13.20 23.57 -23.91
C THR A 639 12.75 22.36 -23.07
N ARG A 640 11.79 21.57 -23.56
CA ARG A 640 11.32 20.36 -22.87
C ARG A 640 12.38 19.26 -22.81
N LEU A 641 13.11 19.02 -23.90
CA LEU A 641 14.18 18.01 -23.93
C LEU A 641 15.41 18.44 -23.13
N GLU A 642 15.67 19.75 -23.00
CA GLU A 642 16.70 20.26 -22.09
C GLU A 642 16.43 19.87 -20.63
N ALA A 643 15.16 19.75 -20.23
CA ALA A 643 14.77 19.29 -18.90
C ALA A 643 15.01 17.79 -18.63
N MET A 644 15.39 17.01 -19.66
CA MET A 644 15.61 15.56 -19.55
C MET A 644 17.11 15.22 -19.55
N ASP A 645 17.64 14.75 -18.42
CA ASP A 645 19.09 14.50 -18.26
C ASP A 645 19.62 13.27 -19.00
N TRP A 646 18.73 12.37 -19.38
CA TRP A 646 19.03 11.15 -20.15
C TRP A 646 18.84 11.32 -21.67
N VAL A 647 18.64 12.55 -22.15
CA VAL A 647 18.59 12.87 -23.59
C VAL A 647 19.92 13.45 -24.06
N THR A 648 20.39 13.02 -25.23
CA THR A 648 21.52 13.62 -25.95
C THR A 648 21.03 14.17 -27.28
N LEU A 649 21.16 15.47 -27.49
CA LEU A 649 20.80 16.10 -28.76
C LEU A 649 21.97 15.91 -29.74
N VAL A 650 21.70 15.31 -30.90
CA VAL A 650 22.75 14.94 -31.87
C VAL A 650 22.74 15.77 -33.15
N GLY A 651 21.65 16.49 -33.42
CA GLY A 651 21.63 17.42 -34.53
C GLY A 651 20.27 18.04 -34.86
N VAL A 652 20.30 18.89 -35.87
CA VAL A 652 19.13 19.55 -36.46
C VAL A 652 19.19 19.35 -37.98
N VAL A 653 18.12 18.81 -38.55
CA VAL A 653 17.93 18.66 -39.99
C VAL A 653 17.04 19.79 -40.48
N ASP A 654 17.60 20.70 -41.28
CA ASP A 654 16.87 21.85 -41.82
C ASP A 654 17.48 22.31 -43.17
N PRO A 655 16.67 22.54 -44.22
CA PRO A 655 17.17 23.00 -45.51
C PRO A 655 17.93 24.34 -45.44
N ASN A 656 17.56 25.23 -44.52
CA ASN A 656 18.24 26.50 -44.28
C ASN A 656 19.41 26.31 -43.30
N THR A 657 20.44 25.61 -43.77
CA THR A 657 21.61 25.25 -42.96
C THR A 657 22.34 26.46 -42.38
N ALA A 658 22.43 27.59 -43.11
CA ALA A 658 23.11 28.80 -42.64
C ALA A 658 22.40 29.44 -41.43
N ALA A 659 21.07 29.61 -41.50
CA ALA A 659 20.29 30.14 -40.37
C ALA A 659 20.30 29.19 -39.18
N THR A 660 20.21 27.88 -39.46
CA THR A 660 20.24 26.82 -38.44
C THR A 660 21.58 26.75 -37.72
N GLN A 661 22.70 26.89 -38.43
CA GLN A 661 24.03 26.97 -37.82
C GLN A 661 24.16 28.21 -36.91
N ALA A 662 23.64 29.37 -37.33
CA ALA A 662 23.65 30.56 -36.50
C ALA A 662 22.78 30.43 -35.24
N MET A 663 21.64 29.74 -35.33
CA MET A 663 20.79 29.41 -34.18
C MET A 663 21.50 28.43 -33.23
N LEU A 664 22.05 27.35 -33.77
CA LEU A 664 22.74 26.33 -32.99
C LEU A 664 24.00 26.87 -32.31
N ALA A 665 24.73 27.80 -32.94
CA ALA A 665 25.88 28.46 -32.33
C ALA A 665 25.50 29.24 -31.06
N LYS A 666 24.30 29.86 -31.02
CA LYS A 666 23.79 30.52 -29.82
C LYS A 666 23.44 29.52 -28.72
N LEU A 667 22.79 28.42 -29.08
CA LEU A 667 22.42 27.35 -28.13
C LEU A 667 23.66 26.65 -27.55
N LYS A 668 24.71 26.42 -28.35
CA LYS A 668 25.99 25.89 -27.87
C LYS A 668 26.69 26.82 -26.89
N ALA A 669 26.46 28.13 -27.00
CA ALA A 669 27.03 29.11 -26.08
C ALA A 669 26.22 29.23 -24.78
N SER A 670 24.88 29.10 -24.83
CA SER A 670 24.02 29.20 -23.66
C SER A 670 23.91 27.90 -22.87
N THR A 671 23.87 26.76 -23.56
CA THR A 671 23.52 25.43 -23.03
C THR A 671 24.49 24.38 -23.60
N PRO A 672 25.82 24.54 -23.40
CA PRO A 672 26.84 23.71 -24.05
C PRO A 672 26.67 22.22 -23.78
N GLU A 673 26.30 21.84 -22.57
CA GLU A 673 26.13 20.45 -22.14
C GLU A 673 25.08 19.67 -22.94
N LYS A 674 24.06 20.35 -23.50
CA LYS A 674 23.03 19.71 -24.34
C LYS A 674 23.37 19.76 -25.82
N TYR A 675 23.93 20.86 -26.31
CA TYR A 675 24.05 21.11 -27.76
C TYR A 675 25.45 20.96 -28.34
N MET A 676 26.51 20.82 -27.54
CA MET A 676 27.89 20.89 -28.06
C MET A 676 28.14 19.91 -29.22
N GLN A 677 27.57 18.70 -29.13
CA GLN A 677 27.72 17.63 -30.11
C GLN A 677 26.78 17.75 -31.32
N CYS A 678 25.77 18.64 -31.27
CA CYS A 678 24.82 18.81 -32.36
C CYS A 678 25.49 19.25 -33.65
N LYS A 679 25.09 18.61 -34.75
CA LYS A 679 25.46 18.96 -36.13
C LYS A 679 24.23 19.43 -36.91
N VAL A 680 24.46 20.17 -37.99
CA VAL A 680 23.40 20.63 -38.89
C VAL A 680 23.47 19.85 -40.19
N TYR A 681 22.33 19.33 -40.64
CA TYR A 681 22.19 18.60 -41.90
C TYR A 681 21.11 19.25 -42.75
N SER A 682 21.26 19.23 -44.08
CA SER A 682 20.23 19.78 -44.99
C SER A 682 19.07 18.81 -45.23
N THR A 683 19.28 17.51 -45.10
CA THR A 683 18.26 16.45 -45.27
C THR A 683 18.53 15.27 -44.34
N VAL A 684 17.49 14.48 -44.04
CA VAL A 684 17.63 13.24 -43.25
C VAL A 684 18.53 12.24 -43.97
N LYS A 685 18.39 12.13 -45.30
CA LYS A 685 19.25 11.25 -46.11
C LYS A 685 20.73 11.61 -45.96
N LEU A 686 21.09 12.90 -46.06
CA LEU A 686 22.46 13.34 -45.85
C LEU A 686 22.96 13.03 -44.43
N MET A 687 22.12 13.20 -43.41
CA MET A 687 22.46 12.82 -42.03
C MET A 687 22.80 11.32 -41.94
N LEU A 688 21.94 10.45 -42.47
CA LEU A 688 22.13 9.00 -42.44
C LEU A 688 23.34 8.52 -43.25
N GLU A 689 23.65 9.20 -44.35
CA GLU A 689 24.84 8.95 -45.18
C GLU A 689 26.13 9.42 -44.50
N THR A 690 26.06 10.47 -43.68
CA THR A 690 27.22 11.07 -43.01
C THR A 690 27.56 10.38 -41.69
N LEU A 691 26.54 9.95 -40.93
CA LEU A 691 26.72 9.33 -39.62
C LEU A 691 26.94 7.82 -39.75
N PRO A 692 27.92 7.25 -39.01
CA PRO A 692 27.98 5.79 -38.89
C PRO A 692 26.71 5.29 -38.21
N LYS A 693 26.25 4.10 -38.58
CA LYS A 693 24.98 3.54 -38.09
C LYS A 693 24.88 3.49 -36.55
N ALA A 694 26.00 3.26 -35.86
CA ALA A 694 26.05 3.26 -34.39
C ALA A 694 25.79 4.64 -33.76
N GLU A 695 25.96 5.73 -34.52
CA GLU A 695 25.69 7.11 -34.09
C GLU A 695 24.32 7.63 -34.55
N TRP A 696 23.53 6.81 -35.27
CA TRP A 696 22.19 7.22 -35.67
C TRP A 696 21.35 7.60 -34.43
N PRO A 697 20.48 8.61 -34.55
CA PRO A 697 19.57 8.97 -33.47
C PRO A 697 18.61 7.80 -33.18
N HIS A 698 18.22 7.65 -31.92
CA HIS A 698 17.16 6.73 -31.54
C HIS A 698 15.77 7.32 -31.84
N ALA A 699 15.65 8.65 -31.78
CA ALA A 699 14.41 9.37 -32.00
C ALA A 699 14.59 10.66 -32.81
N ALA A 700 13.54 11.02 -33.55
CA ALA A 700 13.42 12.25 -34.32
C ALA A 700 12.18 13.03 -33.88
N ILE A 701 12.36 14.33 -33.59
CA ILE A 701 11.27 15.27 -33.29
C ILE A 701 10.95 16.07 -34.55
N ILE A 702 9.80 15.81 -35.14
CA ILE A 702 9.35 16.43 -36.39
C ILE A 702 8.58 17.71 -36.07
N GLY A 703 9.19 18.84 -36.42
CA GLY A 703 8.62 20.18 -36.30
C GLY A 703 8.59 20.89 -37.65
N LEU A 704 8.02 20.21 -38.66
CA LEU A 704 7.84 20.76 -40.01
C LEU A 704 6.39 21.22 -40.22
N PRO A 705 6.14 22.19 -41.14
CA PRO A 705 4.78 22.52 -41.52
C PRO A 705 4.04 21.31 -42.12
N PRO A 706 2.74 21.09 -41.83
CA PRO A 706 1.97 19.92 -42.28
C PRO A 706 1.88 19.72 -43.80
N LYS A 707 2.19 20.75 -44.60
CA LYS A 707 2.31 20.65 -46.07
C LYS A 707 3.57 19.92 -46.55
N LYS A 708 4.56 19.75 -45.67
CA LYS A 708 5.91 19.25 -45.99
C LYS A 708 6.13 17.78 -45.60
N HIS A 709 5.15 17.13 -44.98
CA HIS A 709 5.25 15.73 -44.53
C HIS A 709 3.85 15.08 -44.45
N GLY A 710 3.75 13.84 -43.96
CA GLY A 710 2.46 13.18 -43.75
C GLY A 710 1.87 12.51 -45.00
N GLY A 711 2.71 11.97 -45.89
CA GLY A 711 2.30 11.17 -47.04
C GLY A 711 3.38 10.21 -47.54
N THR A 712 3.12 9.44 -48.60
CA THR A 712 4.08 8.47 -49.17
C THR A 712 4.79 8.97 -50.44
N ARG A 713 4.48 10.19 -50.88
CA ARG A 713 5.10 10.85 -52.03
C ARG A 713 6.53 11.29 -51.74
N THR A 714 7.41 11.30 -52.75
CA THR A 714 8.84 11.59 -52.60
C THR A 714 9.19 12.98 -52.02
N ASP A 715 8.26 13.93 -52.03
CA ASP A 715 8.41 15.27 -51.43
C ASP A 715 7.74 15.39 -50.05
N ALA A 716 7.19 14.30 -49.51
CA ALA A 716 6.57 14.22 -48.18
C ALA A 716 6.78 12.87 -47.46
N ASP A 717 7.75 12.04 -47.90
CA ASP A 717 8.03 10.68 -47.42
C ASP A 717 9.03 10.62 -46.24
N LEU A 718 9.23 11.74 -45.55
CA LEU A 718 10.18 11.88 -44.45
C LEU A 718 10.03 10.76 -43.41
N GLU A 719 8.80 10.47 -43.01
CA GLU A 719 8.47 9.46 -42.02
C GLU A 719 8.84 8.05 -42.49
N LEU A 720 8.72 7.76 -43.80
CA LEU A 720 9.18 6.49 -44.37
C LEU A 720 10.70 6.36 -44.31
N ILE A 721 11.43 7.44 -44.63
CA ILE A 721 12.89 7.45 -44.56
C ILE A 721 13.36 7.18 -43.12
N LEU A 722 12.74 7.83 -42.13
CA LEU A 722 13.04 7.62 -40.71
C LEU A 722 12.65 6.20 -40.25
N GLY A 723 11.48 5.71 -40.65
CA GLY A 723 11.02 4.36 -40.31
C GLY A 723 11.89 3.25 -40.91
N MET A 724 12.33 3.39 -42.17
CA MET A 724 13.27 2.47 -42.82
C MET A 724 14.64 2.45 -42.12
N ALA A 725 15.01 3.54 -41.45
CA ALA A 725 16.23 3.63 -40.65
C ALA A 725 16.06 3.12 -39.21
N GLY A 726 14.84 2.73 -38.80
CA GLY A 726 14.53 2.30 -37.43
C GLY A 726 14.55 3.45 -36.41
N ILE A 727 14.32 4.70 -36.85
CA ILE A 727 14.32 5.88 -35.99
C ILE A 727 12.90 6.15 -35.52
N SER A 728 12.71 6.23 -34.20
CA SER A 728 11.40 6.54 -33.60
C SER A 728 11.02 8.00 -33.83
N MET A 729 9.73 8.31 -33.90
CA MET A 729 9.24 9.62 -34.33
C MET A 729 8.26 10.22 -33.34
N TYR A 730 8.47 11.49 -33.01
CA TYR A 730 7.51 12.32 -32.31
C TYR A 730 7.14 13.50 -33.20
N MET A 731 5.86 13.81 -33.34
CA MET A 731 5.41 14.93 -34.15
C MET A 731 4.20 15.63 -33.56
N ASP A 732 4.13 16.94 -33.77
CA ASP A 732 2.95 17.73 -33.43
C ASP A 732 1.85 17.55 -34.49
N LYS A 733 0.62 17.87 -34.10
CA LYS A 733 -0.52 17.94 -35.01
C LYS A 733 -0.59 19.31 -35.72
N PRO A 734 -1.23 19.38 -36.90
CA PRO A 734 -1.79 18.28 -37.65
C PRO A 734 -0.70 17.51 -38.42
N ILE A 735 -0.88 16.20 -38.55
CA ILE A 735 0.11 15.32 -39.20
C ILE A 735 0.22 15.51 -40.72
N SER A 736 -0.75 16.19 -41.34
CA SER A 736 -0.77 16.53 -42.77
C SER A 736 -1.78 17.65 -43.03
N ALA A 737 -1.57 18.41 -44.10
CA ALA A 737 -2.56 19.35 -44.65
C ALA A 737 -3.27 18.82 -45.92
N SER A 738 -2.98 17.59 -46.35
CA SER A 738 -3.51 17.03 -47.60
C SER A 738 -4.82 16.26 -47.36
N PRO A 739 -5.87 16.41 -48.22
CA PRO A 739 -7.11 15.64 -48.07
C PRO A 739 -6.89 14.12 -48.17
N PRO A 740 -7.65 13.28 -47.43
CA PRO A 740 -7.48 11.82 -47.42
C PRO A 740 -7.53 11.11 -48.79
N GLY A 741 -8.29 11.67 -49.75
CA GLY A 741 -8.52 11.06 -51.08
C GLY A 741 -7.93 11.80 -52.27
N ALA A 742 -7.22 12.92 -52.08
CA ALA A 742 -6.76 13.77 -53.18
C ALA A 742 -5.50 13.25 -53.91
N LEU A 743 -4.91 12.14 -53.46
CA LEU A 743 -3.55 11.71 -53.82
C LEU A 743 -3.44 10.21 -54.09
N ASP A 744 -4.34 9.58 -54.86
CA ASP A 744 -4.21 8.19 -55.36
C ASP A 744 -3.74 7.12 -54.35
N GLY A 745 -4.08 7.25 -53.07
CA GLY A 745 -3.64 6.33 -52.01
C GLY A 745 -2.30 6.66 -51.35
N GLU A 746 -1.84 7.93 -51.39
CA GLU A 746 -0.56 8.38 -50.82
C GLU A 746 -0.69 9.32 -49.59
N GLY A 747 -1.89 9.42 -49.01
CA GLY A 747 -2.19 10.29 -47.85
C GLY A 747 -1.86 9.68 -46.47
N PRO A 748 -2.26 10.35 -45.37
CA PRO A 748 -1.94 9.92 -44.00
C PRO A 748 -2.33 8.48 -43.65
N ALA A 749 -3.47 7.97 -44.14
CA ALA A 749 -3.89 6.60 -43.88
C ALA A 749 -2.99 5.56 -44.56
N ALA A 750 -2.51 5.85 -45.77
CA ALA A 750 -1.56 5.00 -46.47
C ALA A 750 -0.19 5.03 -45.78
N LEU A 751 0.26 6.22 -45.38
CA LEU A 751 1.48 6.36 -44.58
C LEU A 751 1.38 5.60 -43.26
N ALA A 752 0.25 5.68 -42.54
CA ALA A 752 0.01 4.92 -41.31
C ALA A 752 0.17 3.40 -41.53
N THR A 753 -0.33 2.89 -42.67
CA THR A 753 -0.21 1.48 -43.04
C THR A 753 1.25 1.10 -43.32
N CYS A 754 1.98 1.91 -44.10
CA CYS A 754 3.39 1.68 -44.39
C CYS A 754 4.25 1.73 -43.12
N LEU A 755 4.03 2.72 -42.26
CA LEU A 755 4.75 2.89 -41.00
C LEU A 755 4.48 1.74 -40.03
N TRP A 756 3.23 1.29 -39.92
CA TRP A 756 2.88 0.13 -39.11
C TRP A 756 3.60 -1.13 -39.58
N SER A 757 3.64 -1.36 -40.90
CA SER A 757 4.40 -2.49 -41.46
C SER A 757 5.90 -2.39 -41.19
N LEU A 758 6.49 -1.20 -41.35
CA LEU A 758 7.91 -0.98 -41.10
C LEU A 758 8.26 -1.14 -39.62
N ALA A 759 7.38 -0.70 -38.71
CA ALA A 759 7.61 -0.79 -37.27
C ALA A 759 7.69 -2.24 -36.77
N LEU A 760 6.97 -3.18 -37.41
CA LEU A 760 7.06 -4.61 -37.11
C LEU A 760 8.47 -5.18 -37.37
N ASP A 761 9.14 -4.71 -38.41
CA ASP A 761 10.46 -5.21 -38.83
C ASP A 761 11.61 -4.43 -38.17
N GLN A 762 11.51 -3.10 -38.16
CA GLN A 762 12.59 -2.19 -37.75
C GLN A 762 12.52 -1.77 -36.28
N LYS A 763 11.44 -2.12 -35.56
CA LYS A 763 11.24 -1.86 -34.11
C LYS A 763 11.42 -0.40 -33.70
N PHE A 764 10.72 0.51 -34.36
CA PHE A 764 10.64 1.91 -33.96
C PHE A 764 9.24 2.29 -33.50
N LEU A 765 9.14 3.39 -32.76
CA LEU A 765 7.90 3.90 -32.19
C LEU A 765 7.47 5.20 -32.85
N ILE A 766 6.16 5.48 -32.86
CA ILE A 766 5.62 6.75 -33.33
C ILE A 766 4.63 7.29 -32.31
N ALA A 767 4.85 8.53 -31.88
CA ALA A 767 3.91 9.30 -31.07
C ALA A 767 3.48 10.57 -31.81
N VAL A 768 2.19 10.87 -31.75
CA VAL A 768 1.65 12.16 -32.21
C VAL A 768 1.16 12.94 -31.00
N GLU A 769 1.54 14.21 -30.91
CA GLU A 769 1.20 15.05 -29.77
C GLU A 769 -0.29 15.44 -29.77
N TYR A 770 -1.02 14.80 -28.86
CA TYR A 770 -2.36 15.22 -28.41
C TYR A 770 -2.28 15.45 -26.90
N PRO A 771 -1.93 16.68 -26.45
CA PRO A 771 -1.59 16.96 -25.06
C PRO A 771 -2.74 16.63 -24.09
N LEU A 772 -3.99 16.75 -24.53
CA LEU A 772 -5.14 16.43 -23.70
C LEU A 772 -5.19 14.95 -23.28
N ARG A 773 -4.58 14.02 -24.02
CA ARG A 773 -4.46 12.62 -23.58
C ARG A 773 -3.52 12.44 -22.38
N TYR A 774 -2.67 13.42 -22.09
CA TYR A 774 -1.72 13.46 -20.96
C TYR A 774 -2.11 14.49 -19.90
N CYS A 775 -3.28 15.14 -20.04
CA CYS A 775 -3.77 16.13 -19.10
C CYS A 775 -4.37 15.46 -17.86
N ARG A 776 -3.93 15.88 -16.67
CA ARG A 776 -4.45 15.36 -15.38
C ARG A 776 -5.96 15.55 -15.23
N ALA A 777 -6.51 16.64 -15.76
CA ALA A 777 -7.94 16.88 -15.71
C ALA A 777 -8.71 15.86 -16.56
N VAL A 778 -8.14 15.42 -17.70
CA VAL A 778 -8.72 14.37 -18.53
C VAL A 778 -8.59 12.99 -17.87
N GLU A 779 -7.46 12.69 -17.24
CA GLU A 779 -7.28 11.46 -16.45
C GLU A 779 -8.31 11.39 -15.30
N ARG A 780 -8.55 12.52 -14.65
CA ARG A 780 -9.57 12.65 -13.61
C ARG A 780 -10.98 12.39 -14.14
N VAL A 781 -11.32 12.91 -15.33
CA VAL A 781 -12.59 12.61 -16.03
C VAL A 781 -12.71 11.12 -16.35
N GLN A 782 -11.64 10.46 -16.82
CA GLN A 782 -11.64 9.01 -17.06
C GLN A 782 -11.88 8.22 -15.77
N ALA A 783 -11.23 8.62 -14.67
CA ALA A 783 -11.43 7.99 -13.36
C ALA A 783 -12.87 8.14 -12.87
N LEU A 784 -13.48 9.32 -13.03
CA LEU A 784 -14.89 9.56 -12.69
C LEU A 784 -15.83 8.68 -13.53
N LEU A 785 -15.62 8.58 -14.84
CA LEU A 785 -16.39 7.68 -15.69
C LEU A 785 -16.26 6.21 -15.23
N LYS A 786 -15.03 5.74 -14.95
CA LYS A 786 -14.78 4.37 -14.44
C LYS A 786 -15.49 4.12 -13.12
N GLN A 787 -15.47 5.08 -12.18
CA GLN A 787 -16.16 4.98 -10.89
C GLN A 787 -17.67 4.84 -11.04
N THR A 788 -18.28 5.52 -12.02
CA THR A 788 -19.72 5.42 -12.25
C THR A 788 -20.12 4.10 -12.92
N GLY A 789 -19.22 3.48 -13.68
CA GLY A 789 -19.49 2.26 -14.45
C GLY A 789 -20.52 2.44 -15.57
N ARG A 790 -20.87 3.68 -15.93
CA ARG A 790 -21.91 3.99 -16.92
C ARG A 790 -21.27 4.41 -18.25
N PRO A 791 -21.69 3.83 -19.39
CA PRO A 791 -21.14 4.20 -20.69
C PRO A 791 -21.60 5.60 -21.11
N VAL A 792 -20.70 6.36 -21.73
CA VAL A 792 -21.01 7.66 -22.34
C VAL A 792 -22.03 7.46 -23.46
N THR A 793 -23.01 8.35 -23.56
CA THR A 793 -24.09 8.33 -24.56
C THR A 793 -24.09 9.57 -25.46
N SER A 794 -23.60 10.71 -24.97
CA SER A 794 -23.51 11.95 -25.74
C SER A 794 -22.29 12.77 -25.35
N ILE A 795 -21.68 13.43 -26.32
CA ILE A 795 -20.55 14.36 -26.12
C ILE A 795 -20.85 15.70 -26.81
N MET A 796 -20.61 16.81 -26.12
CA MET A 796 -20.68 18.16 -26.69
C MET A 796 -19.34 18.86 -26.47
N ALA A 797 -18.65 19.17 -27.55
CA ALA A 797 -17.33 19.81 -27.52
C ALA A 797 -17.39 21.23 -28.09
N ARG A 798 -16.62 22.15 -27.51
CA ARG A 798 -16.50 23.53 -27.99
C ARG A 798 -15.05 23.98 -27.93
N TYR A 799 -14.53 24.55 -29.01
CA TYR A 799 -13.23 25.23 -29.01
C TYR A 799 -13.31 26.54 -29.78
N ASN A 800 -13.25 27.66 -29.08
CA ASN A 800 -13.32 28.99 -29.68
C ASN A 800 -12.02 29.76 -29.44
N LEU A 801 -11.32 30.08 -30.53
CA LEU A 801 -10.11 30.87 -30.50
C LEU A 801 -10.44 32.36 -30.33
N ALA A 802 -9.76 33.04 -29.41
CA ALA A 802 -9.84 34.49 -29.28
C ALA A 802 -9.06 35.19 -30.40
N HIS A 803 -9.67 36.15 -31.10
CA HIS A 803 -9.03 36.85 -32.23
C HIS A 803 -7.71 37.55 -31.86
N GLY A 804 -7.55 38.03 -30.62
CA GLY A 804 -6.29 38.61 -30.13
C GLY A 804 -5.11 37.64 -30.18
N ALA A 805 -5.36 36.33 -30.08
CA ALA A 805 -4.36 35.25 -30.14
C ALA A 805 -4.08 34.76 -31.58
N ALA A 806 -4.90 35.14 -32.57
CA ALA A 806 -4.82 34.63 -33.95
C ALA A 806 -3.77 35.33 -34.84
N ARG A 807 -2.91 36.22 -34.29
CA ARG A 807 -2.06 37.15 -35.06
C ARG A 807 -1.03 36.51 -36.01
N ASN A 808 -0.79 35.20 -35.96
CA ASN A 808 0.28 34.51 -36.69
C ASN A 808 -0.14 33.23 -37.45
N VAL A 809 -1.44 33.02 -37.72
CA VAL A 809 -1.90 31.82 -38.44
C VAL A 809 -1.66 31.98 -39.95
N GLY A 810 -0.61 31.36 -40.48
CA GLY A 810 -0.29 31.38 -41.91
C GLY A 810 -1.08 30.34 -42.72
N ASP A 811 -1.15 30.54 -44.05
CA ASP A 811 -1.82 29.68 -45.04
C ASP A 811 -1.30 28.22 -45.11
N GLU A 812 -0.34 27.82 -44.27
CA GLU A 812 0.42 26.57 -44.38
C GLU A 812 -0.12 25.39 -43.55
N VAL A 813 -1.13 25.60 -42.70
CA VAL A 813 -1.51 24.64 -41.63
C VAL A 813 -2.84 23.91 -41.87
N GLY A 814 -3.69 24.37 -42.79
CA GLY A 814 -5.00 23.76 -43.11
C GLY A 814 -6.21 24.55 -42.59
N GLY A 815 -7.43 24.01 -42.74
CA GLY A 815 -8.70 24.68 -42.36
C GLY A 815 -8.92 24.83 -40.85
N THR A 816 -9.92 25.62 -40.45
CA THR A 816 -10.23 25.96 -39.04
C THR A 816 -10.43 24.72 -38.16
N VAL A 817 -11.08 23.68 -38.69
CA VAL A 817 -11.35 22.43 -37.94
C VAL A 817 -10.06 21.64 -37.70
N LEU A 818 -9.21 21.53 -38.71
CA LEU A 818 -7.95 20.78 -38.65
C LEU A 818 -6.96 21.44 -37.68
N GLN A 819 -6.96 22.78 -37.61
CA GLN A 819 -6.01 23.52 -36.78
C GLN A 819 -6.44 23.60 -35.31
N PHE A 820 -7.71 23.91 -35.03
CA PHE A 820 -8.18 24.23 -33.68
C PHE A 820 -9.07 23.14 -33.09
N GLY A 821 -9.78 22.38 -33.92
CA GLY A 821 -10.70 21.33 -33.48
C GLY A 821 -10.01 19.99 -33.18
N ALA A 822 -8.82 19.75 -33.72
CA ALA A 822 -8.19 18.43 -33.71
C ALA A 822 -7.98 17.83 -32.30
N ASP A 823 -7.63 18.64 -31.29
CA ASP A 823 -7.50 18.16 -29.90
C ASP A 823 -8.82 17.60 -29.37
N LEU A 824 -9.93 18.30 -29.59
CA LEU A 824 -11.24 17.87 -29.11
C LEU A 824 -11.82 16.75 -29.97
N LEU A 825 -11.57 16.73 -31.28
CA LEU A 825 -11.96 15.61 -32.15
C LEU A 825 -11.31 14.30 -31.68
N ASP A 826 -10.00 14.37 -31.37
CA ASP A 826 -9.26 13.24 -30.84
C ASP A 826 -9.78 12.81 -29.46
N LEU A 827 -10.04 13.77 -28.57
CA LEU A 827 -10.58 13.50 -27.24
C LEU A 827 -11.99 12.87 -27.29
N CYS A 828 -12.86 13.35 -28.19
CA CYS A 828 -14.15 12.73 -28.45
C CYS A 828 -14.00 11.27 -28.92
N ARG A 829 -13.07 11.00 -29.83
CA ARG A 829 -12.76 9.62 -30.27
C ARG A 829 -12.20 8.76 -29.13
N MET A 830 -11.38 9.33 -28.25
CA MET A 830 -10.87 8.62 -27.08
C MET A 830 -12.00 8.19 -26.12
N PHE A 831 -13.00 9.05 -25.89
CA PHE A 831 -14.13 8.74 -25.00
C PHE A 831 -15.21 7.86 -25.64
N ALA A 832 -15.49 8.04 -26.93
CA ALA A 832 -16.64 7.41 -27.61
C ALA A 832 -16.27 6.34 -28.65
N GLY A 833 -14.97 6.14 -28.93
CA GLY A 833 -14.49 5.21 -29.94
C GLY A 833 -14.52 5.77 -31.36
N GLU A 834 -14.46 4.90 -32.37
CA GLU A 834 -14.33 5.33 -33.77
C GLU A 834 -15.61 5.97 -34.35
N VAL A 835 -15.43 6.90 -35.28
CA VAL A 835 -16.53 7.62 -35.93
C VAL A 835 -17.09 6.85 -37.13
N ASP A 836 -18.40 6.96 -37.32
CA ASP A 836 -19.08 6.60 -38.57
C ASP A 836 -19.12 7.84 -39.48
N LEU A 837 -18.15 7.93 -40.41
CA LEU A 837 -17.92 9.13 -41.22
C LEU A 837 -19.12 9.49 -42.12
N ASP A 838 -19.95 8.51 -42.49
CA ASP A 838 -21.14 8.72 -43.31
C ASP A 838 -22.23 9.53 -42.58
N THR A 839 -22.14 9.62 -41.25
CA THR A 839 -23.10 10.36 -40.41
C THR A 839 -22.72 11.83 -40.19
N VAL A 840 -21.55 12.26 -40.67
CA VAL A 840 -21.03 13.61 -40.42
C VAL A 840 -21.86 14.66 -41.14
N GLN A 841 -22.41 15.59 -40.36
CA GLN A 841 -23.14 16.77 -40.83
C GLN A 841 -22.50 18.03 -40.25
N ALA A 842 -22.42 19.10 -41.05
CA ALA A 842 -21.85 20.35 -40.58
C ALA A 842 -22.46 21.57 -41.28
N LEU A 843 -22.52 22.67 -40.54
CA LEU A 843 -22.88 24.01 -41.00
C LEU A 843 -21.76 24.98 -40.65
N ALA A 844 -21.53 25.98 -41.48
CA ALA A 844 -20.53 27.01 -41.21
C ALA A 844 -21.04 28.42 -41.56
N VAL A 845 -20.55 29.41 -40.82
CA VAL A 845 -20.73 30.83 -41.14
C VAL A 845 -19.56 31.27 -42.02
N PRO A 846 -19.77 31.58 -43.31
CA PRO A 846 -18.68 31.97 -44.19
C PRO A 846 -18.15 33.36 -43.82
N SER A 847 -16.84 33.58 -43.98
CA SER A 847 -16.20 34.87 -43.73
C SER A 847 -16.70 36.03 -44.60
N THR A 848 -17.49 35.72 -45.63
CA THR A 848 -18.07 36.62 -46.63
C THR A 848 -19.54 37.01 -46.34
N ALA A 849 -20.16 36.50 -45.27
CA ALA A 849 -21.55 36.85 -44.91
C ALA A 849 -21.71 38.35 -44.51
N ALA A 850 -22.90 38.92 -44.76
CA ALA A 850 -23.18 40.36 -44.60
C ALA A 850 -23.11 40.88 -43.14
N PRO A 851 -22.86 42.19 -42.91
CA PRO A 851 -22.32 42.75 -41.66
C PRO A 851 -23.21 42.72 -40.40
N HIS A 852 -24.46 42.28 -40.47
CA HIS A 852 -25.33 42.21 -39.29
C HIS A 852 -25.05 40.97 -38.40
N ALA A 853 -24.12 40.08 -38.79
CA ALA A 853 -23.86 38.81 -38.12
C ALA A 853 -22.50 38.67 -37.42
N VAL A 854 -21.55 39.61 -37.56
CA VAL A 854 -20.29 39.59 -36.79
C VAL A 854 -19.83 41.04 -36.57
N GLY A 855 -19.89 41.52 -35.32
CA GLY A 855 -19.62 42.92 -34.96
C GLY A 855 -18.23 43.42 -35.37
N HIS A 856 -18.20 44.67 -35.87
CA HIS A 856 -17.05 45.55 -36.11
C HIS A 856 -15.70 44.89 -36.48
N VAL A 857 -15.52 44.71 -37.78
CA VAL A 857 -14.25 44.40 -38.45
C VAL A 857 -13.47 45.70 -38.73
N GLU A 858 -12.74 46.24 -37.76
CA GLU A 858 -11.73 47.30 -38.01
C GLU A 858 -10.27 46.80 -37.98
N HIS A 859 -10.04 45.51 -37.68
CA HIS A 859 -8.70 44.94 -37.55
C HIS A 859 -8.45 43.64 -38.35
N ARG A 860 -9.21 43.38 -39.43
CA ARG A 860 -8.77 42.37 -40.40
C ARG A 860 -7.60 42.91 -41.20
N ASN A 861 -6.40 42.43 -40.88
CA ASN A 861 -5.22 42.66 -41.70
C ASN A 861 -5.50 42.11 -43.11
N SER A 862 -5.30 42.91 -44.15
CA SER A 862 -5.76 42.70 -45.54
C SER A 862 -5.12 41.52 -46.29
N LYS A 863 -4.47 40.59 -45.57
CA LYS A 863 -3.76 39.42 -46.11
C LYS A 863 -4.37 38.05 -45.73
N ALA A 864 -5.33 37.98 -44.81
CA ALA A 864 -5.97 36.71 -44.45
C ALA A 864 -7.04 36.32 -45.48
N LYS A 865 -6.90 35.16 -46.15
CA LYS A 865 -7.94 34.60 -47.01
C LYS A 865 -9.11 34.05 -46.18
N ALA A 866 -10.24 33.90 -46.85
CA ALA A 866 -11.56 33.53 -46.33
C ALA A 866 -11.61 32.14 -45.67
N ASN A 867 -11.35 32.06 -44.35
CA ASN A 867 -11.69 30.88 -43.53
C ASN A 867 -13.06 31.07 -42.88
N ASP A 868 -13.85 30.00 -42.75
CA ASP A 868 -15.16 30.06 -42.07
C ASP A 868 -15.01 30.54 -40.62
N VAL A 869 -15.92 31.42 -40.19
CA VAL A 869 -15.86 32.12 -38.89
C VAL A 869 -16.20 31.19 -37.74
N VAL A 870 -17.21 30.33 -37.95
CA VAL A 870 -17.68 29.32 -37.00
C VAL A 870 -18.15 28.11 -37.78
N VAL A 871 -17.78 26.91 -37.32
CA VAL A 871 -18.24 25.61 -37.78
C VAL A 871 -18.99 24.92 -36.64
N ASN A 872 -20.17 24.37 -36.94
CA ASN A 872 -20.94 23.51 -36.06
C ASN A 872 -21.14 22.17 -36.75
N ALA A 873 -20.61 21.11 -36.16
CA ALA A 873 -20.64 19.76 -36.72
C ALA A 873 -21.26 18.76 -35.73
N MET A 874 -21.90 17.72 -36.26
CA MET A 874 -22.41 16.58 -35.49
C MET A 874 -22.19 15.27 -36.25
N TRP A 875 -21.98 14.19 -35.50
CA TRP A 875 -21.77 12.85 -36.04
C TRP A 875 -22.12 11.77 -35.02
N LYS A 876 -22.11 10.53 -35.47
CA LYS A 876 -22.29 9.33 -34.65
C LYS A 876 -21.00 8.52 -34.61
N HIS A 877 -20.68 7.97 -33.44
CA HIS A 877 -19.63 6.97 -33.27
C HIS A 877 -20.18 5.56 -33.56
N LYS A 878 -19.32 4.63 -33.98
CA LYS A 878 -19.66 3.21 -34.19
C LYS A 878 -20.21 2.55 -32.93
N SER A 879 -19.85 3.06 -31.76
CA SER A 879 -20.38 2.66 -30.45
C SER A 879 -21.86 3.04 -30.22
N GLY A 880 -22.40 3.96 -31.03
CA GLY A 880 -23.75 4.51 -30.85
C GLY A 880 -23.78 5.91 -30.25
N VAL A 881 -22.68 6.40 -29.69
CA VAL A 881 -22.57 7.73 -29.08
C VAL A 881 -22.78 8.83 -30.13
N VAL A 882 -23.55 9.85 -29.79
CA VAL A 882 -23.74 11.04 -30.62
C VAL A 882 -22.82 12.16 -30.13
N THR A 883 -22.18 12.87 -31.05
CA THR A 883 -21.22 13.92 -30.70
C THR A 883 -21.43 15.17 -31.54
N SER A 884 -21.23 16.34 -30.92
CA SER A 884 -21.16 17.62 -31.62
C SER A 884 -19.90 18.40 -31.29
N LEU A 885 -19.42 19.19 -32.25
CA LEU A 885 -18.32 20.13 -32.10
C LEU A 885 -18.75 21.51 -32.61
N VAL A 886 -18.55 22.53 -31.79
CA VAL A 886 -18.58 23.93 -32.23
C VAL A 886 -17.18 24.50 -32.16
N THR A 887 -16.66 24.99 -33.29
CA THR A 887 -15.34 25.63 -33.32
C THR A 887 -15.32 26.86 -34.20
N GLY A 888 -14.54 27.87 -33.83
CA GLY A 888 -14.46 29.11 -34.59
C GLY A 888 -13.45 30.11 -34.05
N THR A 889 -13.27 31.20 -34.78
CA THR A 889 -12.49 32.37 -34.34
C THR A 889 -13.44 33.50 -33.96
N LEU A 890 -13.48 33.84 -32.68
CA LEU A 890 -14.45 34.76 -32.08
C LEU A 890 -13.78 35.95 -31.38
N LEU A 891 -14.53 37.05 -31.19
CA LEU A 891 -14.05 38.32 -30.61
C LEU A 891 -14.14 38.40 -29.07
N HIS A 892 -14.23 37.27 -28.36
CA HIS A 892 -14.48 37.23 -26.91
C HIS A 892 -13.27 37.60 -26.02
N GLY A 893 -12.34 38.41 -26.55
CA GLY A 893 -11.21 38.96 -25.80
C GLY A 893 -9.85 38.40 -26.24
N THR A 894 -8.99 38.06 -25.26
CA THR A 894 -7.58 37.68 -25.45
C THR A 894 -7.26 36.22 -25.14
N ARG A 895 -8.16 35.48 -24.46
CA ARG A 895 -7.99 34.06 -24.10
C ARG A 895 -8.99 33.21 -24.85
N SER A 896 -8.53 32.13 -25.47
CA SER A 896 -9.38 31.10 -26.07
C SER A 896 -10.15 30.33 -24.99
N SER A 897 -11.27 29.71 -25.36
CA SER A 897 -12.06 28.87 -24.47
C SER A 897 -12.31 27.50 -25.09
N SER A 898 -12.19 26.46 -24.27
CA SER A 898 -12.37 25.07 -24.68
C SER A 898 -13.17 24.30 -23.64
N GLU A 899 -14.15 23.53 -24.06
CA GLU A 899 -15.00 22.75 -23.16
C GLU A 899 -15.36 21.40 -23.79
N ILE A 900 -15.44 20.36 -22.96
CA ILE A 900 -16.05 19.08 -23.33
C ILE A 900 -17.05 18.65 -22.25
N GLU A 901 -18.28 18.41 -22.67
CA GLU A 901 -19.38 17.91 -21.83
C GLU A 901 -19.71 16.47 -22.23
N LEU A 902 -19.74 15.59 -21.23
CA LEU A 902 -19.96 14.15 -21.37
C LEU A 902 -21.23 13.78 -20.61
N TRP A 903 -22.13 13.08 -21.28
CA TRP A 903 -23.33 12.52 -20.68
C TRP A 903 -23.27 11.01 -20.67
N ALA A 904 -23.61 10.43 -19.52
CA ALA A 904 -24.01 9.03 -19.38
C ALA A 904 -25.36 9.00 -18.64
N ASP A 905 -25.98 7.83 -18.52
CA ASP A 905 -27.25 7.72 -17.79
C ASP A 905 -27.10 8.30 -16.36
N GLY A 906 -27.86 9.33 -16.01
CA GLY A 906 -27.81 9.98 -14.69
C GLY A 906 -26.50 10.66 -14.30
N VAL A 907 -25.50 10.75 -15.20
CA VAL A 907 -24.19 11.35 -14.94
C VAL A 907 -23.89 12.42 -15.98
N ARG A 908 -23.45 13.58 -15.51
CA ARG A 908 -22.95 14.68 -16.35
C ARG A 908 -21.57 15.08 -15.88
N ILE A 909 -20.61 15.18 -16.80
CA ILE A 909 -19.27 15.68 -16.52
C ILE A 909 -18.95 16.78 -17.52
N VAL A 910 -18.49 17.94 -17.04
CA VAL A 910 -18.03 19.05 -17.87
C VAL A 910 -16.59 19.35 -17.52
N LEU A 911 -15.72 19.36 -18.51
CA LEU A 911 -14.33 19.79 -18.38
C LEU A 911 -14.16 21.12 -19.12
N VAL A 912 -13.75 22.14 -18.39
CA VAL A 912 -13.59 23.53 -18.86
C VAL A 912 -12.11 23.91 -18.87
N ASP A 913 -11.70 24.53 -19.97
CA ASP A 913 -10.38 25.12 -20.25
C ASP A 913 -9.17 24.20 -19.93
N PRO A 914 -9.16 22.92 -20.39
CA PRO A 914 -8.09 21.97 -20.09
C PRO A 914 -6.70 22.35 -20.64
N HIS A 915 -6.64 23.31 -21.57
CA HIS A 915 -5.39 23.85 -22.11
C HIS A 915 -4.76 24.96 -21.25
N THR A 916 -5.32 25.25 -20.07
CA THR A 916 -4.89 26.36 -19.22
C THR A 916 -4.32 25.88 -17.89
N GLU A 917 -3.72 26.81 -17.13
CA GLU A 917 -3.13 26.54 -15.80
C GLU A 917 -4.16 26.09 -14.76
N SER A 918 -5.45 26.28 -15.04
CA SER A 918 -6.55 25.91 -14.16
C SER A 918 -7.69 25.32 -15.00
N ALA A 919 -7.75 24.00 -15.03
CA ALA A 919 -8.85 23.27 -15.64
C ALA A 919 -9.94 23.03 -14.58
N VAL A 920 -11.22 23.19 -14.95
CA VAL A 920 -12.32 22.97 -14.01
C VAL A 920 -13.15 21.77 -14.44
N ILE A 921 -13.42 20.87 -13.51
CA ILE A 921 -14.29 19.70 -13.70
C ILE A 921 -15.57 19.93 -12.90
N SER A 922 -16.71 19.92 -13.58
CA SER A 922 -18.04 19.96 -12.96
C SER A 922 -18.73 18.62 -13.13
N VAL A 923 -19.16 17.99 -12.03
CA VAL A 923 -19.75 16.65 -12.03
C VAL A 923 -21.13 16.66 -11.39
N ARG A 924 -22.10 16.03 -12.06
CA ARG A 924 -23.38 15.65 -11.48
C ARG A 924 -23.51 14.14 -11.48
N VAL A 925 -23.82 13.57 -10.32
CA VAL A 925 -24.07 12.14 -10.12
C VAL A 925 -25.56 11.84 -9.96
N PRO A 926 -26.01 10.58 -10.16
CA PRO A 926 -27.41 10.21 -10.02
C PRO A 926 -27.94 10.56 -8.62
N GLY A 927 -29.12 11.18 -8.55
CA GLY A 927 -29.76 11.58 -7.28
C GLY A 927 -29.31 12.93 -6.72
N SER A 928 -28.30 13.59 -7.32
CA SER A 928 -27.94 14.96 -6.97
C SER A 928 -28.71 16.00 -7.79
N SER A 929 -29.14 17.09 -7.15
CA SER A 929 -29.71 18.27 -7.81
C SER A 929 -28.68 19.36 -8.12
N VAL A 930 -27.44 19.20 -7.67
CA VAL A 930 -26.35 20.18 -7.79
C VAL A 930 -25.10 19.56 -8.40
N ASP A 931 -24.32 20.39 -9.07
CA ASP A 931 -23.01 20.02 -9.59
C ASP A 931 -21.95 20.21 -8.50
N THR A 932 -21.00 19.29 -8.41
CA THR A 932 -19.77 19.48 -7.62
C THR A 932 -18.64 19.89 -8.55
N THR A 933 -17.92 20.95 -8.20
CA THR A 933 -16.80 21.47 -9.01
C THR A 933 -15.45 21.16 -8.34
N GLU A 934 -14.48 20.75 -9.14
CA GLU A 934 -13.10 20.50 -8.76
C GLU A 934 -12.18 21.29 -9.70
N GLU A 935 -11.18 21.98 -9.15
CA GLU A 935 -10.17 22.69 -9.92
C GLU A 935 -8.88 21.86 -9.99
N VAL A 936 -8.37 21.64 -11.20
CA VAL A 936 -7.14 20.90 -11.47
C VAL A 936 -6.08 21.86 -11.98
N LEU A 937 -5.10 22.14 -11.13
CA LEU A 937 -3.99 23.04 -11.42
C LEU A 937 -2.93 22.37 -12.29
N GLN A 938 -2.41 23.10 -13.26
CA GLN A 938 -1.35 22.68 -14.17
C GLN A 938 -0.31 23.80 -14.31
N GLU A 939 0.97 23.44 -14.35
CA GLU A 939 2.05 24.36 -14.69
C GLU A 939 2.67 23.98 -16.04
N PHE A 940 3.03 24.99 -16.83
CA PHE A 940 3.60 24.79 -18.17
C PHE A 940 5.06 25.21 -18.18
N ILE A 941 5.90 24.41 -18.83
CA ILE A 941 7.28 24.77 -19.14
C ILE A 941 7.24 25.95 -20.12
N ARG A 942 8.13 26.94 -19.99
CA ARG A 942 8.19 28.11 -20.89
C ARG A 942 9.63 28.43 -21.24
N ALA A 943 9.87 28.75 -22.51
CA ALA A 943 11.21 29.10 -22.98
C ALA A 943 11.76 30.34 -22.26
N GLY A 944 13.03 30.28 -21.84
CA GLY A 944 13.73 31.40 -21.19
C GLY A 944 13.28 31.74 -19.77
N LYS A 945 12.51 30.86 -19.12
CA LYS A 945 12.20 30.91 -17.68
C LYS A 945 12.77 29.68 -16.98
N ASP A 946 13.04 29.80 -15.68
CA ASP A 946 13.34 28.64 -14.84
C ASP A 946 12.16 27.66 -14.90
N ILE A 947 12.46 26.37 -15.06
CA ILE A 947 11.46 25.31 -15.12
C ILE A 947 10.96 25.06 -13.69
N PRO A 948 9.69 25.35 -13.38
CA PRO A 948 9.15 25.05 -12.07
C PRO A 948 9.15 23.53 -11.85
N PRO A 949 9.53 23.03 -10.66
CA PRO A 949 9.51 21.60 -10.39
C PRO A 949 8.14 20.95 -10.66
N ALA A 950 7.04 21.65 -10.34
CA ALA A 950 5.69 21.12 -10.55
C ALA A 950 5.29 21.02 -12.04
N ALA A 951 5.92 21.77 -12.94
CA ALA A 951 5.68 21.67 -14.38
C ALA A 951 6.17 20.33 -14.96
N LEU A 952 7.17 19.70 -14.36
CA LEU A 952 7.68 18.38 -14.78
C LEU A 952 6.64 17.27 -14.62
N ASP A 953 5.68 17.44 -13.70
CA ASP A 953 4.64 16.46 -13.44
C ASP A 953 3.25 16.88 -13.94
N THR A 954 3.10 18.10 -14.47
CA THR A 954 1.79 18.69 -14.80
C THR A 954 1.67 19.29 -16.20
N ASP A 955 2.78 19.60 -16.90
CA ASP A 955 2.72 20.10 -18.28
C ASP A 955 2.35 18.95 -19.23
N PRO A 956 1.13 18.92 -19.82
CA PRO A 956 0.70 17.82 -20.67
C PRO A 956 1.57 17.65 -21.93
N HIS A 957 2.20 18.72 -22.41
CA HIS A 957 3.11 18.65 -23.55
C HIS A 957 4.46 18.04 -23.16
N PHE A 958 4.97 18.38 -21.97
CA PHE A 958 6.18 17.76 -21.43
C PHE A 958 5.94 16.27 -21.17
N LEU A 959 4.83 15.91 -20.53
CA LEU A 959 4.47 14.53 -20.24
C LEU A 959 4.31 13.69 -21.52
N ALA A 960 3.72 14.26 -22.58
CA ALA A 960 3.61 13.59 -23.88
C ALA A 960 4.99 13.28 -24.49
N LEU A 961 5.88 14.28 -24.52
CA LEU A 961 7.22 14.12 -25.06
C LEU A 961 8.10 13.21 -24.20
N GLN A 962 8.00 13.33 -22.87
CA GLN A 962 8.70 12.48 -21.92
C GLN A 962 8.28 11.03 -22.07
N SER A 963 6.97 10.76 -22.15
CA SER A 963 6.43 9.40 -22.34
C SER A 963 6.95 8.77 -23.64
N PHE A 964 7.06 9.55 -24.72
CA PHE A 964 7.65 9.07 -25.96
C PHE A 964 9.15 8.77 -25.82
N VAL A 965 9.94 9.68 -25.27
CA VAL A 965 11.39 9.48 -25.10
C VAL A 965 11.66 8.27 -24.20
N GLU A 966 10.84 8.11 -23.16
CA GLU A 966 10.88 6.99 -22.24
C GLU A 966 10.51 5.67 -22.93
N ALA A 967 9.44 5.65 -23.73
CA ALA A 967 9.05 4.50 -24.54
C ALA A 967 10.17 4.06 -25.49
N VAL A 968 10.88 5.01 -26.11
CA VAL A 968 12.04 4.72 -26.97
C VAL A 968 13.19 4.12 -26.17
N ARG A 969 13.44 4.63 -24.96
CA ARG A 969 14.50 4.14 -24.06
C ARG A 969 14.22 2.73 -23.55
N THR A 970 12.98 2.47 -23.12
CA THR A 970 12.58 1.21 -22.46
C THR A 970 12.00 0.18 -23.43
N GLN A 971 11.77 0.57 -24.69
CA GLN A 971 11.09 -0.23 -25.72
C GLN A 971 9.66 -0.63 -25.30
N ARG A 972 8.95 0.27 -24.61
CA ARG A 972 7.57 0.10 -24.12
C ARG A 972 6.58 0.94 -24.93
N PRO A 973 5.96 0.39 -25.99
CA PRO A 973 4.99 1.13 -26.79
C PRO A 973 3.73 1.52 -26.01
N GLU A 974 3.41 0.85 -24.90
CA GLU A 974 2.24 1.12 -24.06
C GLU A 974 2.26 2.49 -23.38
N ASP A 975 3.42 3.14 -23.26
CA ASP A 975 3.55 4.47 -22.67
C ASP A 975 3.08 5.58 -23.63
N ILE A 976 2.94 5.27 -24.93
CA ILE A 976 2.46 6.21 -25.96
C ILE A 976 0.94 6.19 -26.00
N ARG A 977 0.32 7.31 -25.62
CA ARG A 977 -1.14 7.46 -25.57
C ARG A 977 -1.79 7.87 -26.89
N SER A 978 -1.02 8.29 -27.90
CA SER A 978 -1.55 8.62 -29.22
C SER A 978 -0.62 8.15 -30.33
N SER A 979 -1.11 7.23 -31.14
CA SER A 979 -0.39 6.66 -32.27
C SER A 979 -0.57 7.50 -33.54
N TYR A 980 0.23 7.21 -34.57
CA TYR A 980 -0.01 7.80 -35.90
C TYR A 980 -1.39 7.42 -36.46
N TRP A 981 -1.90 6.22 -36.13
CA TRP A 981 -3.24 5.79 -36.53
C TRP A 981 -4.35 6.62 -35.88
N ASP A 982 -4.19 6.96 -34.60
CA ASP A 982 -5.11 7.87 -33.92
C ASP A 982 -5.16 9.21 -34.65
N ALA A 983 -4.00 9.77 -34.96
CA ALA A 983 -3.89 11.03 -35.67
C ALA A 983 -4.48 10.98 -37.09
N ALA A 984 -4.22 9.90 -37.84
CA ALA A 984 -4.76 9.70 -39.19
C ALA A 984 -6.29 9.66 -39.21
N ARG A 985 -6.91 8.96 -38.24
CA ARG A 985 -8.37 8.89 -38.11
C ARG A 985 -8.98 10.21 -37.63
N THR A 986 -8.30 10.92 -36.73
CA THR A 986 -8.72 12.29 -36.35
C THR A 986 -8.63 13.24 -37.54
N HIS A 987 -7.61 13.11 -38.38
CA HIS A 987 -7.44 13.87 -39.61
C HIS A 987 -8.55 13.57 -40.63
N GLU A 988 -8.91 12.29 -40.85
CA GLU A 988 -10.05 11.91 -41.69
C GLU A 988 -11.36 12.53 -41.22
N LEU A 989 -11.62 12.52 -39.91
CA LEU A 989 -12.81 13.16 -39.33
C LEU A 989 -12.82 14.67 -39.57
N ALA A 990 -11.69 15.36 -39.36
CA ALA A 990 -11.60 16.80 -39.61
C ALA A 990 -11.94 17.14 -41.07
N PHE A 991 -11.43 16.37 -42.03
CA PHE A 991 -11.76 16.56 -43.45
C PHE A 991 -13.21 16.20 -43.79
N ALA A 992 -13.78 15.15 -43.19
CA ALA A 992 -15.18 14.81 -43.38
C ALA A 992 -16.12 15.95 -42.94
N ILE A 993 -15.74 16.68 -41.88
CA ILE A 993 -16.46 17.88 -41.42
C ILE A 993 -16.34 19.01 -42.46
N GLU A 994 -15.13 19.29 -42.95
CA GLU A 994 -14.90 20.32 -43.98
C GLU A 994 -15.68 20.01 -45.28
N ASP A 995 -15.70 18.74 -45.71
CA ASP A 995 -16.50 18.29 -46.86
C ASP A 995 -18.01 18.45 -46.60
N ALA A 996 -18.49 18.17 -45.38
CA ALA A 996 -19.89 18.37 -45.00
C ALA A 996 -20.28 19.86 -45.02
N VAL A 997 -19.40 20.75 -44.56
CA VAL A 997 -19.57 22.20 -44.68
C VAL A 997 -19.71 22.60 -46.14
N GLN A 998 -18.85 22.08 -47.02
CA GLN A 998 -18.90 22.41 -48.44
C GLN A 998 -20.17 21.89 -49.13
N ARG A 999 -20.63 20.67 -48.81
CA ARG A 999 -21.92 20.14 -49.30
C ARG A 999 -23.09 21.03 -48.90
N SER A 1000 -23.11 21.51 -47.66
CA SER A 1000 -24.16 22.40 -47.14
C SER A 1000 -24.20 23.74 -47.88
N LYS A 1001 -23.03 24.36 -48.15
CA LYS A 1001 -22.93 25.59 -48.96
C LYS A 1001 -23.52 25.43 -50.36
N THR A 1002 -23.34 24.25 -50.96
CA THR A 1002 -23.77 23.96 -52.33
C THR A 1002 -25.29 23.74 -52.41
N MET A 1003 -25.91 23.14 -51.39
CA MET A 1003 -27.37 22.99 -51.29
C MET A 1003 -28.11 24.32 -51.06
N GLY A 1004 -27.45 25.32 -50.44
CA GLY A 1004 -28.00 26.66 -50.21
C GLY A 1004 -28.14 27.56 -51.45
N MET A 1005 -27.56 27.18 -52.61
CA MET A 1005 -27.65 27.95 -53.87
C MET A 1005 -29.00 27.79 -54.60
N GLY A 1006 -29.97 27.04 -54.05
CA GLY A 1006 -31.30 26.82 -54.62
C GLY A 1006 -32.38 27.84 -54.23
N LEU A 1007 -32.07 28.84 -53.41
CA LEU A 1007 -33.00 29.93 -53.06
C LEU A 1007 -32.59 31.22 -53.77
N GLU A 1008 -32.96 31.33 -55.05
CA GLU A 1008 -33.10 32.64 -55.69
C GLU A 1008 -34.12 33.45 -54.89
N VAL A 1009 -33.66 34.48 -54.20
CA VAL A 1009 -34.52 35.54 -53.68
C VAL A 1009 -35.10 36.26 -54.89
N SER A 1010 -36.37 36.01 -55.18
CA SER A 1010 -37.14 36.74 -56.19
C SER A 1010 -37.06 38.24 -55.90
N GLN A 1011 -36.53 39.01 -56.86
CA GLN A 1011 -36.67 40.45 -56.90
C GLN A 1011 -38.12 40.81 -57.24
N ASP A 1012 -39.03 40.72 -56.27
CA ASP A 1012 -40.33 41.41 -56.33
C ASP A 1012 -40.72 41.77 -54.90
N GLY A 1013 -40.51 43.04 -54.55
CA GLY A 1013 -40.92 43.59 -53.26
C GLY A 1013 -42.40 43.97 -53.26
N PRO A 1014 -43.10 43.89 -52.11
CA PRO A 1014 -44.31 44.65 -51.91
C PRO A 1014 -43.99 46.02 -51.32
N SER A 1015 -44.60 47.02 -51.94
CA SER A 1015 -44.56 48.44 -51.63
C SER A 1015 -44.94 48.75 -50.18
N ALA A 1016 -44.31 49.79 -49.64
CA ALA A 1016 -44.71 50.49 -48.44
C ALA A 1016 -46.20 50.87 -48.42
N THR A 1017 -46.93 50.45 -47.39
CA THR A 1017 -47.94 51.28 -46.71
C THR A 1017 -48.48 50.57 -45.46
N ALA A 1018 -48.67 51.38 -44.41
CA ALA A 1018 -49.51 51.18 -43.22
C ALA A 1018 -48.99 50.31 -42.06
N VAL A 1019 -49.12 50.71 -40.78
CA VAL A 1019 -49.58 51.95 -40.10
C VAL A 1019 -49.15 51.78 -38.62
N GLN A 1020 -48.90 52.90 -37.94
CA GLN A 1020 -48.78 53.00 -36.48
C GLN A 1020 -50.02 52.46 -35.73
N SER A 1021 -49.80 51.63 -34.70
CA SER A 1021 -50.49 51.69 -33.39
C SER A 1021 -49.86 50.69 -32.43
#